data_AF-A0A6H2NR08-F1
#
_entry.id   AF-A0A6H2NR08-F1
#
_cell.length_a   1.000
_cell.length_b   1.000
_cell.length_c   1.000
_cell.angle_alpha   90.00
_cell.angle_beta   90.00
_cell.angle_gamma   90.00
#
_symmetry.space_group_name_H-M   'P 1'
#
loop_
_entity.id
_entity.type
_entity.pdbx_description
1 polymer ?
#
loop_
_entity_poly.entity_id
_entity_poly.type
_entity_poly.pdbx_seq_one_letter_code
_entity_poly.pdbx_strand_id
1 'polypeptide(L)'
;MGVRQIERWSRVLGAAVAGPLWLTPALAQTEPTVADALVRPRMGVTYDTNGAFRDFGGLTGFIPLGQTPGQDLWFLQGQARLDTAGFLGSNLQLGYRTFGPDQLRLTGGYVGLDIQDYGGGSFYQLAAGVEQMWAGWELRGNAYWPVGDRASATTLSGTPFFQGNQLLLPTTRQVTMAGGDVSVGGAIATLGDLGPLHAYGGVYYYTPLDQGSFLGGRAWMTANPAEGLTLQLGVQYDQRFGPNLLLQTSFSWGGGGAGASAPAPIALGQSIQRTMGIATAADRRIETALNPDSNQVYQFYHVHPGGVAPGDGSAAAPYQSIDLALAMAGSGDRIYVQPGALTSGFTIPSGVQVLSSGPVQPLRTQLGTVALPGSGSGSRPYVPGTVVMTDDSLLSGFTLAPGPDQDGIQANGVRSVTVQNNHILAARNGILLNQVSGDVAVRRNWVQSAAQNGILLTVTEATTVETADLSHNQIGLAAGNGLLVRAADGSQINTLQLRHNHIDQAQENGLGVLVDTNSRLGTVVIDQTQIARAGANGVLVVADAGSRINQARLGQLEVGRTGSNGVLVLANDGSTVGPVGLDRITVADSQSNGVLILANAGSTLGEVTVRDTAIQAAGANGVFVAGQAGSNLAAIALNHLSVVQAGANGFLVSADQGSILQRVTLVSPRVGQASENGILLLADNGSQVGATWLEGGMIQAAAQNGVLLLANNGSRLPTLAVTRTQVGDARDSSTIAGNGLLILADQGSWIETASVTGNQLGGVSASGIQLLAAGQSQVDIAEIQNNQLQTIDGEGLLVIVDSQSQITQAVLTNNQLQTIGGVGIQAIADGEGQLSAVDITANHIRQTTGSGIQVFAANQGQIDNAQITANTLTAIGQDGIVAFAETGGQMTTASFDRNQVSLAAQDGLRLFATNGGMVEQGQITNNQTQQVGNTGVFGFADSTSRLPSLTLVGNQIQGSSNQAVELGNEGTAPLCALVRDNHSLDTANFDANLFTAGAATLQIVDLPQLNAQNNGTFTQVNNAGATAGQAGQAPCPSPGLSGP
;
A
#
# COMPACT_ATOMS: atom_id res chain seq x y z
N MET A 1 11.24 68.09 -27.87
CA MET A 1 11.67 69.09 -28.88
C MET A 1 10.50 69.39 -29.81
N GLY A 2 10.39 70.61 -30.34
CA GLY A 2 9.75 70.87 -31.64
C GLY A 2 8.22 71.00 -31.70
N VAL A 3 7.71 72.22 -31.54
CA VAL A 3 6.35 72.65 -31.95
C VAL A 3 6.39 73.15 -33.41
N ARG A 4 5.35 72.87 -34.23
CA ARG A 4 4.80 73.81 -35.26
C ARG A 4 3.54 73.29 -35.99
N GLN A 5 2.49 74.15 -36.00
CA GLN A 5 1.46 74.44 -37.03
C GLN A 5 0.81 73.28 -37.82
N ILE A 6 -0.53 73.09 -37.88
CA ILE A 6 -1.67 73.99 -38.18
C ILE A 6 -1.61 74.61 -39.59
N GLU A 7 -2.33 74.02 -40.56
CA GLU A 7 -3.44 74.67 -41.28
C GLU A 7 -4.23 73.70 -42.20
N ARG A 8 -5.51 74.06 -42.49
CA ARG A 8 -6.40 73.56 -43.57
C ARG A 8 -6.81 72.07 -43.58
N TRP A 9 -8.09 71.82 -43.35
CA TRP A 9 -9.02 71.22 -44.34
C TRP A 9 -10.47 71.63 -43.98
N SER A 10 -11.18 72.27 -44.92
CA SER A 10 -12.62 72.55 -44.85
C SER A 10 -13.21 72.57 -46.26
N ARG A 11 -14.53 72.35 -46.39
CA ARG A 11 -15.28 71.90 -47.60
C ARG A 11 -15.08 70.39 -47.84
N VAL A 12 -16.11 69.55 -47.83
CA VAL A 12 -17.33 69.57 -48.67
C VAL A 12 -18.55 69.06 -47.87
N LEU A 13 -19.68 69.78 -47.92
CA LEU A 13 -21.01 69.23 -47.63
C LEU A 13 -22.11 70.15 -48.19
N GLY A 14 -23.10 69.54 -48.85
CA GLY A 14 -24.22 70.17 -49.56
C GLY A 14 -24.53 69.38 -50.85
N ALA A 15 -25.76 69.09 -51.24
CA ALA A 15 -27.08 69.28 -50.61
C ALA A 15 -28.06 68.24 -51.23
N ALA A 16 -29.36 68.12 -50.94
CA ALA A 16 -30.29 68.91 -50.13
C ALA A 16 -31.49 68.04 -49.69
N VAL A 17 -32.18 68.39 -48.59
CA VAL A 17 -33.59 68.01 -48.37
C VAL A 17 -34.34 69.22 -47.83
N ALA A 18 -35.23 69.80 -48.65
CA ALA A 18 -36.17 70.82 -48.23
C ALA A 18 -37.52 70.16 -47.96
N GLY A 19 -38.04 70.27 -46.73
CA GLY A 19 -39.41 69.91 -46.38
C GLY A 19 -40.29 71.16 -46.32
N PRO A 20 -41.54 71.13 -46.83
CA PRO A 20 -42.48 72.22 -46.64
C PRO A 20 -43.04 72.21 -45.21
N LEU A 21 -43.00 73.37 -44.56
CA LEU A 21 -43.67 73.61 -43.28
C LEU A 21 -45.20 73.56 -43.47
N TRP A 22 -45.87 72.67 -42.75
CA TRP A 22 -47.32 72.71 -42.54
C TRP A 22 -47.60 73.03 -41.07
N LEU A 23 -48.26 74.17 -40.83
CA LEU A 23 -48.75 74.56 -39.51
C LEU A 23 -50.11 73.88 -39.26
N THR A 24 -50.21 73.13 -38.18
CA THR A 24 -51.48 72.66 -37.60
C THR A 24 -51.68 73.29 -36.21
N PRO A 25 -52.93 73.53 -35.77
CA PRO A 25 -53.20 74.40 -34.62
C PRO A 25 -52.88 73.72 -33.28
N ALA A 26 -52.45 74.53 -32.30
CA ALA A 26 -52.22 74.08 -30.95
C ALA A 26 -53.52 73.61 -30.28
N LEU A 27 -53.54 72.35 -29.84
CA LEU A 27 -54.48 71.90 -28.81
C LEU A 27 -53.96 72.42 -27.46
N ALA A 28 -54.78 73.19 -26.75
CA ALA A 28 -54.44 73.69 -25.43
C ALA A 28 -54.37 72.52 -24.44
N GLN A 29 -53.16 72.21 -23.95
CA GLN A 29 -52.97 71.35 -22.78
C GLN A 29 -53.07 72.20 -21.52
N THR A 30 -53.85 71.73 -20.54
CA THR A 30 -53.90 72.30 -19.19
C THR A 30 -52.53 72.23 -18.52
N GLU A 31 -52.10 73.30 -17.85
CA GLU A 31 -50.84 73.29 -17.12
C GLU A 31 -50.86 72.20 -16.01
N PRO A 32 -49.81 71.37 -15.91
CA PRO A 32 -49.71 70.35 -14.87
C PRO A 32 -49.53 71.01 -13.49
N THR A 33 -50.11 70.40 -12.45
CA THR A 33 -49.93 70.92 -11.09
C THR A 33 -48.53 70.59 -10.55
N VAL A 34 -48.08 71.31 -9.53
CA VAL A 34 -46.77 71.07 -8.88
C VAL A 34 -46.64 69.63 -8.33
N ALA A 35 -47.76 68.96 -8.04
CA ALA A 35 -47.78 67.56 -7.62
C ALA A 35 -47.50 66.57 -8.77
N ASP A 36 -47.90 66.92 -10.00
CA ASP A 36 -47.71 66.10 -11.21
C ASP A 36 -46.27 66.20 -11.75
N ALA A 37 -45.57 67.28 -11.43
CA ALA A 37 -44.18 67.55 -11.84
C ALA A 37 -43.10 66.95 -10.91
N LEU A 38 -43.50 66.15 -9.90
CA LEU A 38 -42.59 65.53 -8.93
C LEU A 38 -42.18 64.12 -9.38
N VAL A 39 -40.93 63.93 -9.76
CA VAL A 39 -40.34 62.62 -10.05
C VAL A 39 -40.16 61.85 -8.73
N ARG A 40 -40.53 60.57 -8.69
CA ARG A 40 -40.46 59.72 -7.50
C ARG A 40 -39.55 58.51 -7.73
N PRO A 41 -39.01 57.88 -6.68
CA PRO A 41 -38.30 56.62 -6.80
C PRO A 41 -39.16 55.54 -7.47
N ARG A 42 -38.57 54.77 -8.38
CA ARG A 42 -39.22 53.62 -9.03
C ARG A 42 -38.28 52.43 -9.14
N MET A 43 -38.88 51.25 -9.24
CA MET A 43 -38.20 50.00 -9.57
C MET A 43 -38.78 49.41 -10.84
N GLY A 44 -38.08 48.47 -11.45
CA GLY A 44 -38.55 47.77 -12.65
C GLY A 44 -37.82 46.47 -12.92
N VAL A 45 -38.42 45.65 -13.77
CA VAL A 45 -37.79 44.51 -14.44
C VAL A 45 -37.60 44.87 -15.91
N THR A 46 -36.45 44.49 -16.46
CA THR A 46 -36.13 44.66 -17.88
C THR A 46 -35.61 43.35 -18.44
N TYR A 47 -36.13 42.94 -19.60
CA TYR A 47 -35.52 41.95 -20.47
C TYR A 47 -35.13 42.63 -21.79
N ASP A 48 -33.91 42.39 -22.24
CA ASP A 48 -33.31 43.07 -23.38
C ASP A 48 -32.46 42.08 -24.19
N THR A 49 -32.85 41.85 -25.44
CA THR A 49 -32.00 41.15 -26.40
C THR A 49 -31.05 42.16 -27.04
N ASN A 50 -29.80 42.22 -26.57
CA ASN A 50 -28.82 43.23 -26.98
C ASN A 50 -28.19 42.92 -28.37
N GLY A 51 -28.88 42.11 -29.18
CA GLY A 51 -28.61 41.79 -30.58
C GLY A 51 -27.27 41.08 -30.79
N ALA A 52 -26.26 41.85 -31.18
CA ALA A 52 -24.88 41.39 -31.38
C ALA A 52 -24.17 40.97 -30.08
N PHE A 53 -24.76 41.30 -28.92
CA PHE A 53 -24.22 41.05 -27.59
C PHE A 53 -25.16 40.11 -26.81
N ARG A 54 -24.75 39.67 -25.61
CA ARG A 54 -25.57 38.77 -24.79
C ARG A 54 -26.90 39.39 -24.39
N ASP A 55 -27.94 38.56 -24.31
CA ASP A 55 -29.26 38.95 -23.81
C ASP A 55 -29.25 38.99 -22.28
N PHE A 56 -30.01 39.92 -21.69
CA PHE A 56 -30.03 40.15 -20.25
C PHE A 56 -31.45 40.22 -19.70
N GLY A 57 -31.68 39.56 -18.56
CA GLY A 57 -32.79 39.88 -17.65
C GLY A 57 -32.25 40.61 -16.42
N GLY A 58 -32.95 41.63 -15.91
CA GLY A 58 -32.43 42.39 -14.76
C GLY A 58 -33.45 43.25 -14.02
N LEU A 59 -33.04 43.66 -12.82
CA LEU A 59 -33.73 44.63 -11.97
C LEU A 59 -33.15 46.02 -12.20
N THR A 60 -34.02 47.02 -12.34
CA THR A 60 -33.68 48.44 -12.51
C THR A 60 -34.23 49.25 -11.35
N GLY A 61 -33.45 50.20 -10.85
CA GLY A 61 -33.90 51.23 -9.90
C GLY A 61 -33.58 52.63 -10.42
N PHE A 62 -34.48 53.58 -10.20
CA PHE A 62 -34.29 55.01 -10.49
C PHE A 62 -34.69 55.81 -9.24
N ILE A 63 -33.79 56.65 -8.73
CA ILE A 63 -33.94 57.36 -7.46
C ILE A 63 -33.61 58.85 -7.68
N PRO A 64 -34.59 59.77 -7.51
CA PRO A 64 -34.33 61.19 -7.38
C PRO A 64 -33.44 61.47 -6.17
N LEU A 65 -32.31 62.15 -6.37
CA LEU A 65 -31.40 62.58 -5.31
C LEU A 65 -31.73 64.00 -4.83
N GLY A 66 -32.20 64.86 -5.74
CA GLY A 66 -32.65 66.22 -5.47
C GLY A 66 -33.32 66.79 -6.70
N GLN A 67 -34.40 67.54 -6.54
CA GLN A 67 -35.16 68.09 -7.66
C GLN A 67 -35.84 69.41 -7.34
N THR A 68 -35.94 70.27 -8.35
CA THR A 68 -36.88 71.38 -8.39
C THR A 68 -38.05 70.89 -9.27
N PRO A 69 -39.25 70.63 -8.72
CA PRO A 69 -40.33 69.99 -9.48
C PRO A 69 -40.62 70.69 -10.80
N GLY A 70 -40.53 69.94 -11.90
CA GLY A 70 -40.71 70.45 -13.27
C GLY A 70 -39.59 71.33 -13.82
N GLN A 71 -38.44 71.46 -13.15
CA GLN A 71 -37.25 72.17 -13.66
C GLN A 71 -36.02 71.27 -13.62
N ASP A 72 -35.44 71.03 -12.45
CA ASP A 72 -34.15 70.33 -12.30
C ASP A 72 -34.31 68.97 -11.61
N LEU A 73 -33.51 67.99 -12.02
CA LEU A 73 -33.44 66.68 -11.39
C LEU A 73 -32.02 66.13 -11.37
N TRP A 74 -31.47 65.94 -10.18
CA TRP A 74 -30.38 65.00 -9.91
C TRP A 74 -30.96 63.62 -9.61
N PHE A 75 -30.41 62.58 -10.23
CA PHE A 75 -30.89 61.21 -10.04
C PHE A 75 -29.76 60.17 -10.06
N LEU A 76 -30.00 59.06 -9.36
CA LEU A 76 -29.22 57.84 -9.42
C LEU A 76 -30.03 56.77 -10.15
N GLN A 77 -29.46 56.13 -11.16
CA GLN A 77 -30.03 54.95 -11.79
C GLN A 77 -29.05 53.78 -11.63
N GLY A 78 -29.56 52.58 -11.34
CA GLY A 78 -28.72 51.40 -11.18
C GLY A 78 -29.46 50.14 -11.61
N GLN A 79 -28.71 49.17 -12.14
CA GLN A 79 -29.27 47.90 -12.61
C GLN A 79 -28.39 46.72 -12.23
N ALA A 80 -29.03 45.62 -11.83
CA ALA A 80 -28.41 44.31 -11.63
C ALA A 80 -29.02 43.33 -12.63
N ARG A 81 -28.19 42.58 -13.34
CA ARG A 81 -28.55 41.81 -14.54
C ARG A 81 -27.91 40.43 -14.51
N LEU A 82 -28.60 39.47 -15.09
CA LEU A 82 -28.09 38.13 -15.35
C LEU A 82 -28.19 37.88 -16.87
N ASP A 83 -27.12 37.36 -17.46
CA ASP A 83 -27.17 36.93 -18.87
C ASP A 83 -27.76 35.51 -19.02
N THR A 84 -28.04 35.12 -20.26
CA THR A 84 -28.59 33.79 -20.59
C THR A 84 -27.67 32.60 -20.28
N ALA A 85 -26.42 32.83 -19.90
CA ALA A 85 -25.48 31.82 -19.46
C ALA A 85 -25.21 31.85 -17.94
N GLY A 86 -25.91 32.72 -17.20
CA GLY A 86 -25.84 32.81 -15.73
C GLY A 86 -24.76 33.76 -15.19
N PHE A 87 -24.12 34.58 -16.02
CA PHE A 87 -23.10 35.53 -15.58
C PHE A 87 -23.71 36.87 -15.14
N LEU A 88 -23.16 37.42 -14.05
CA LEU A 88 -23.66 38.65 -13.44
C LEU A 88 -23.14 39.90 -14.16
N GLY A 89 -24.05 40.83 -14.40
CA GLY A 89 -23.78 42.18 -14.87
C GLY A 89 -24.38 43.22 -13.93
N SER A 90 -23.75 44.38 -13.82
CA SER A 90 -24.32 45.53 -13.12
C SER A 90 -23.96 46.84 -13.81
N ASN A 91 -24.69 47.88 -13.48
CA ASN A 91 -24.32 49.25 -13.82
C ASN A 91 -24.90 50.25 -12.81
N LEU A 92 -24.22 51.39 -12.66
CA LEU A 92 -24.62 52.50 -11.79
C LEU A 92 -24.35 53.82 -12.51
N GLN A 93 -25.32 54.73 -12.54
CA GLN A 93 -25.24 56.04 -13.18
C GLN A 93 -25.68 57.15 -12.22
N LEU A 94 -24.94 58.25 -12.22
CA LEU A 94 -25.34 59.53 -11.64
C LEU A 94 -25.67 60.48 -12.79
N GLY A 95 -26.88 61.00 -12.82
CA GLY A 95 -27.38 61.88 -13.87
C GLY A 95 -27.95 63.20 -13.36
N TYR A 96 -27.96 64.19 -14.24
CA TYR A 96 -28.61 65.49 -14.05
C TYR A 96 -29.41 65.86 -15.29
N ARG A 97 -30.62 66.40 -15.09
CA ARG A 97 -31.50 66.96 -16.12
C ARG A 97 -32.02 68.31 -15.69
N THR A 98 -32.22 69.19 -16.67
CA THR A 98 -32.89 70.47 -16.51
C THR A 98 -33.90 70.68 -17.64
N PHE A 99 -35.06 71.24 -17.33
CA PHE A 99 -36.13 71.60 -18.26
C PHE A 99 -36.35 73.11 -18.24
N GLY A 100 -36.21 73.74 -19.42
CA GLY A 100 -36.48 75.16 -19.62
C GLY A 100 -37.88 75.39 -20.20
N PRO A 101 -38.85 75.93 -19.41
CA PRO A 101 -40.23 76.11 -19.87
C PRO A 101 -40.34 77.00 -21.11
N ASP A 102 -39.64 78.14 -21.12
CA ASP A 102 -39.65 79.13 -22.21
C ASP A 102 -39.14 78.58 -23.56
N GLN A 103 -38.36 77.50 -23.53
CA GLN A 103 -37.78 76.86 -24.71
C GLN A 103 -38.41 75.50 -25.04
N LEU A 104 -39.32 75.00 -24.18
CA LEU A 104 -39.83 73.62 -24.21
C LEU A 104 -38.73 72.57 -24.44
N ARG A 105 -37.59 72.77 -23.75
CA ARG A 105 -36.36 72.01 -23.96
C ARG A 105 -35.89 71.33 -22.67
N LEU A 106 -35.72 70.02 -22.73
CA LEU A 106 -35.01 69.24 -21.72
C LEU A 106 -33.56 69.07 -22.19
N THR A 107 -32.60 69.25 -21.28
CA THR A 107 -31.18 68.90 -21.52
C THR A 107 -30.67 68.14 -20.30
N GLY A 108 -29.93 67.06 -20.52
CA GLY A 108 -29.39 66.23 -19.45
C GLY A 108 -28.10 65.52 -19.83
N GLY A 109 -27.51 64.87 -18.84
CA GLY A 109 -26.36 64.02 -19.02
C GLY A 109 -26.06 63.19 -17.78
N TYR A 110 -25.23 62.17 -17.95
CA TYR A 110 -24.86 61.24 -16.90
C TYR A 110 -23.40 60.80 -17.00
N VAL A 111 -22.88 60.31 -15.88
CA VAL A 111 -21.67 59.48 -15.81
C VAL A 111 -22.01 58.17 -15.09
N GLY A 112 -21.32 57.08 -15.44
CA GLY A 112 -21.60 55.78 -14.84
C GLY A 112 -20.46 54.77 -14.94
N LEU A 113 -20.62 53.69 -14.19
CA LEU A 113 -19.74 52.53 -14.16
C LEU A 113 -20.56 51.29 -14.51
N ASP A 114 -20.04 50.46 -15.41
CA ASP A 114 -20.59 49.17 -15.79
C ASP A 114 -19.58 48.06 -15.44
N ILE A 115 -20.10 46.93 -14.96
CA ILE A 115 -19.32 45.75 -14.59
C ILE A 115 -20.01 44.53 -15.21
N GLN A 116 -19.28 43.63 -15.86
CA GLN A 116 -19.86 42.46 -16.50
C GLN A 116 -18.89 41.28 -16.51
N ASP A 117 -19.33 40.13 -16.00
CA ASP A 117 -18.65 38.85 -16.18
C ASP A 117 -19.09 38.16 -17.48
N TYR A 118 -18.18 37.40 -18.08
CA TYR A 118 -18.37 36.58 -19.29
C TYR A 118 -17.88 35.13 -19.12
N GLY A 119 -17.41 34.75 -17.93
CA GLY A 119 -16.92 33.40 -17.59
C GLY A 119 -15.43 33.16 -17.85
N GLY A 120 -14.74 34.10 -18.50
CA GLY A 120 -13.28 34.09 -18.69
C GLY A 120 -12.56 35.26 -18.02
N GLY A 121 -13.28 36.07 -17.23
CA GLY A 121 -12.83 37.31 -16.62
C GLY A 121 -13.96 38.35 -16.53
N SER A 122 -13.89 39.22 -15.53
CA SER A 122 -14.82 40.34 -15.35
C SER A 122 -14.27 41.61 -15.99
N PHE A 123 -15.10 42.29 -16.77
CA PHE A 123 -14.76 43.53 -17.45
C PHE A 123 -15.43 44.75 -16.79
N TYR A 124 -14.76 45.89 -16.88
CA TYR A 124 -15.19 47.16 -16.29
C TYR A 124 -15.21 48.25 -17.37
N GLN A 125 -16.19 49.15 -17.31
CA GLN A 125 -16.35 50.21 -18.30
C GLN A 125 -16.88 51.49 -17.64
N LEU A 126 -16.25 52.62 -17.95
CA LEU A 126 -16.79 53.94 -17.67
C LEU A 126 -17.71 54.37 -18.82
N ALA A 127 -18.85 54.95 -18.49
CA ALA A 127 -19.80 55.47 -19.44
C ALA A 127 -20.11 56.94 -19.15
N ALA A 128 -20.35 57.73 -20.19
CA ALA A 128 -20.95 59.05 -20.08
C ALA A 128 -21.92 59.27 -21.23
N GLY A 129 -22.94 60.08 -21.01
CA GLY A 129 -23.88 60.42 -22.07
C GLY A 129 -24.52 61.79 -21.88
N VAL A 130 -25.08 62.29 -22.97
CA VAL A 130 -25.82 63.56 -23.06
C VAL A 130 -27.13 63.32 -23.79
N GLU A 131 -28.19 63.99 -23.35
CA GLU A 131 -29.52 63.91 -23.93
C GLU A 131 -30.14 65.29 -24.08
N GLN A 132 -30.94 65.48 -25.11
CA GLN A 132 -31.64 66.72 -25.36
C GLN A 132 -32.98 66.43 -26.04
N MET A 133 -34.07 66.96 -25.50
CA MET A 133 -35.42 66.82 -26.05
C MET A 133 -36.00 68.20 -26.32
N TRP A 134 -36.64 68.39 -27.48
CA TRP A 134 -37.31 69.64 -27.87
C TRP A 134 -38.41 69.37 -28.89
N ALA A 135 -39.58 70.01 -28.73
CA ALA A 135 -40.64 70.06 -29.75
C ALA A 135 -40.97 68.70 -30.45
N GLY A 136 -41.10 67.62 -29.67
CA GLY A 136 -41.42 66.28 -30.17
C GLY A 136 -40.24 65.46 -30.70
N TRP A 137 -39.03 66.03 -30.69
CA TRP A 137 -37.76 65.38 -31.05
C TRP A 137 -36.87 65.14 -29.83
N GLU A 138 -36.03 64.14 -29.96
CA GLU A 138 -35.04 63.74 -28.98
C GLU A 138 -33.71 63.36 -29.65
N LEU A 139 -32.61 63.81 -29.08
CA LEU A 139 -31.23 63.49 -29.45
C LEU A 139 -30.52 62.93 -28.23
N ARG A 140 -29.83 61.79 -28.38
CA ARG A 140 -29.01 61.15 -27.34
C ARG A 140 -27.63 60.83 -27.90
N GLY A 141 -26.59 60.99 -27.08
CA GLY A 141 -25.23 60.59 -27.41
C GLY A 141 -24.57 59.95 -26.19
N ASN A 142 -24.08 58.73 -26.35
CA ASN A 142 -23.45 57.92 -25.30
C ASN A 142 -22.03 57.54 -25.72
N ALA A 143 -21.12 57.45 -24.74
CA ALA A 143 -19.73 57.05 -24.94
C ALA A 143 -19.28 56.08 -23.83
N TYR A 144 -18.41 55.15 -24.20
CA TYR A 144 -18.06 53.96 -23.42
C TYR A 144 -16.54 53.69 -23.48
N TRP A 145 -15.90 53.62 -22.32
CA TRP A 145 -14.45 53.42 -22.17
C TRP A 145 -14.16 52.24 -21.22
N PRO A 146 -13.76 51.07 -21.73
CA PRO A 146 -13.28 49.97 -20.89
C PRO A 146 -12.05 50.38 -20.07
N VAL A 147 -12.02 49.93 -18.83
CA VAL A 147 -10.94 50.19 -17.85
C VAL A 147 -10.52 48.89 -17.18
N GLY A 148 -9.30 48.86 -16.63
CA GLY A 148 -8.71 47.63 -16.09
C GLY A 148 -8.35 46.63 -17.19
N ASP A 149 -8.47 45.34 -16.89
CA ASP A 149 -8.15 44.28 -17.84
C ASP A 149 -9.15 44.25 -19.01
N ARG A 150 -8.60 44.25 -20.23
CA ARG A 150 -9.36 44.35 -21.48
C ARG A 150 -9.40 43.07 -22.29
N ALA A 151 -8.87 41.97 -21.77
CA ALA A 151 -8.85 40.65 -22.39
C ALA A 151 -9.10 39.55 -21.35
N SER A 152 -9.82 38.49 -21.73
CA SER A 152 -10.00 37.28 -20.92
C SER A 152 -8.74 36.40 -20.94
N ALA A 153 -8.75 35.35 -20.11
CA ALA A 153 -7.80 34.24 -20.27
C ALA A 153 -7.84 33.67 -21.71
N THR A 154 -6.67 33.27 -22.22
CA THR A 154 -6.50 32.62 -23.52
C THR A 154 -6.87 31.13 -23.43
N THR A 155 -7.64 30.64 -24.40
CA THR A 155 -8.06 29.23 -24.48
C THR A 155 -7.74 28.64 -25.86
N LEU A 156 -7.47 27.34 -25.93
CA LEU A 156 -7.32 26.63 -27.20
C LEU A 156 -8.66 26.59 -27.94
N SER A 157 -8.67 27.03 -29.20
CA SER A 157 -9.88 27.15 -30.03
C SER A 157 -9.89 26.22 -31.25
N GLY A 158 -8.95 25.28 -31.32
CA GLY A 158 -8.80 24.33 -32.42
C GLY A 158 -7.65 23.36 -32.19
N THR A 159 -7.44 22.44 -33.13
CA THR A 159 -6.32 21.50 -33.11
C THR A 159 -4.99 22.21 -33.39
N PRO A 160 -3.93 21.96 -32.62
CA PRO A 160 -2.58 22.39 -32.98
C PRO A 160 -2.17 21.87 -34.37
N PHE A 161 -1.29 22.61 -35.05
CA PHE A 161 -0.76 22.22 -36.36
C PHE A 161 0.68 22.73 -36.53
N PHE A 162 1.46 22.10 -37.40
CA PHE A 162 2.81 22.57 -37.71
C PHE A 162 2.80 23.58 -38.86
N GLN A 163 3.62 24.63 -38.75
CA GLN A 163 3.92 25.55 -39.85
C GLN A 163 5.41 25.90 -39.81
N GLY A 164 6.11 25.68 -40.91
CA GLY A 164 7.58 25.72 -40.91
C GLY A 164 8.13 24.66 -39.96
N ASN A 165 8.96 25.09 -39.01
CA ASN A 165 9.56 24.28 -37.95
C ASN A 165 8.89 24.51 -36.58
N GLN A 166 7.72 25.15 -36.53
CA GLN A 166 7.06 25.53 -35.28
C GLN A 166 5.72 24.81 -35.13
N LEU A 167 5.38 24.46 -33.88
CA LEU A 167 4.01 24.07 -33.53
C LEU A 167 3.19 25.33 -33.24
N LEU A 168 2.06 25.48 -33.93
CA LEU A 168 1.13 26.58 -33.77
C LEU A 168 -0.15 26.13 -33.06
N LEU A 169 -0.61 26.97 -32.15
CA LEU A 169 -1.78 26.77 -31.29
C LEU A 169 -2.87 27.78 -31.73
N PRO A 170 -4.01 27.32 -32.27
CA PRO A 170 -5.17 28.19 -32.48
C PRO A 170 -5.74 28.58 -31.12
N THR A 171 -5.79 29.88 -30.83
CA THR A 171 -6.29 30.41 -29.55
C THR A 171 -7.47 31.35 -29.74
N THR A 172 -8.33 31.44 -28.72
CA THR A 172 -9.33 32.49 -28.61
C THR A 172 -9.35 33.06 -27.19
N ARG A 173 -9.56 34.38 -27.12
CA ARG A 173 -9.90 35.12 -25.91
C ARG A 173 -11.01 36.13 -26.23
N GLN A 174 -11.66 36.71 -25.23
CA GLN A 174 -12.59 37.80 -25.40
C GLN A 174 -11.90 39.13 -25.08
N VAL A 175 -12.20 40.20 -25.84
CA VAL A 175 -11.64 41.54 -25.61
C VAL A 175 -12.72 42.63 -25.57
N THR A 176 -12.52 43.68 -24.78
CA THR A 176 -13.48 44.78 -24.59
C THR A 176 -13.33 45.88 -25.63
N MET A 177 -14.45 46.49 -26.03
CA MET A 177 -14.49 47.59 -26.99
C MET A 177 -14.73 48.96 -26.32
N ALA A 178 -13.93 49.95 -26.72
CA ALA A 178 -14.28 51.35 -26.51
C ALA A 178 -15.22 51.80 -27.64
N GLY A 179 -16.09 52.78 -27.41
CA GLY A 179 -17.01 53.23 -28.44
C GLY A 179 -18.06 54.22 -27.97
N GLY A 180 -19.14 54.33 -28.73
CA GLY A 180 -20.27 55.18 -28.42
C GLY A 180 -21.41 55.02 -29.43
N ASP A 181 -22.56 55.59 -29.10
CA ASP A 181 -23.72 55.65 -29.97
C ASP A 181 -24.35 57.05 -29.97
N VAL A 182 -24.92 57.45 -31.10
CA VAL A 182 -25.68 58.70 -31.25
C VAL A 182 -26.99 58.36 -31.94
N SER A 183 -28.10 58.82 -31.37
CA SER A 183 -29.44 58.52 -31.88
C SER A 183 -30.34 59.75 -31.85
N VAL A 184 -31.23 59.84 -32.82
CA VAL A 184 -32.26 60.87 -32.95
C VAL A 184 -33.60 60.21 -33.22
N GLY A 185 -34.67 60.72 -32.61
CA GLY A 185 -36.01 60.17 -32.78
C GLY A 185 -37.11 61.11 -32.30
N GLY A 186 -38.35 60.63 -32.36
CA GLY A 186 -39.53 61.38 -31.98
C GLY A 186 -40.82 60.57 -32.16
N ALA A 187 -41.95 61.17 -31.80
CA ALA A 187 -43.26 60.57 -32.02
C ALA A 187 -43.60 60.56 -33.53
N ILE A 188 -43.97 59.40 -34.07
CA ILE A 188 -44.30 59.22 -35.50
C ILE A 188 -45.77 58.90 -35.76
N ALA A 189 -46.48 58.35 -34.79
CA ALA A 189 -47.90 58.00 -34.89
C ALA A 189 -48.53 57.88 -33.49
N THR A 190 -49.86 57.88 -33.43
CA THR A 190 -50.62 57.53 -32.21
C THR A 190 -51.43 56.26 -32.47
N LEU A 191 -51.19 55.21 -31.69
CA LEU A 191 -51.75 53.87 -31.90
C LEU A 191 -53.03 53.65 -31.08
N GLY A 192 -54.01 54.54 -31.26
CA GLY A 192 -55.26 54.54 -30.48
C GLY A 192 -54.97 54.59 -28.98
N ASP A 193 -55.58 53.68 -28.22
CA ASP A 193 -55.44 53.58 -26.77
C ASP A 193 -54.03 53.16 -26.30
N LEU A 194 -53.15 52.69 -27.20
CA LEU A 194 -51.77 52.29 -26.88
C LEU A 194 -50.78 53.47 -26.80
N GLY A 195 -51.27 54.70 -26.99
CA GLY A 195 -50.47 55.92 -26.93
C GLY A 195 -49.57 56.15 -28.17
N PRO A 196 -48.64 57.12 -28.11
CA PRO A 196 -47.80 57.47 -29.24
C PRO A 196 -46.64 56.49 -29.45
N LEU A 197 -46.54 56.00 -30.68
CA LEU A 197 -45.41 55.27 -31.20
C LEU A 197 -44.27 56.24 -31.50
N HIS A 198 -43.13 56.00 -30.86
CA HIS A 198 -41.90 56.70 -31.16
C HIS A 198 -41.04 55.87 -32.09
N ALA A 199 -40.31 56.52 -33.00
CA ALA A 199 -39.27 55.89 -33.79
C ALA A 199 -37.95 56.66 -33.66
N TYR A 200 -36.86 55.91 -33.65
CA TYR A 200 -35.50 56.41 -33.47
C TYR A 200 -34.60 55.79 -34.53
N GLY A 201 -33.66 56.58 -35.03
CA GLY A 201 -32.55 56.15 -35.87
C GLY A 201 -31.24 56.64 -35.29
N GLY A 202 -30.22 55.80 -35.30
CA GLY A 202 -28.92 56.13 -34.74
C GLY A 202 -27.77 55.36 -35.40
N VAL A 203 -26.56 55.80 -35.09
CA VAL A 203 -25.31 55.14 -35.47
C VAL A 203 -24.49 54.84 -34.23
N TYR A 204 -23.74 53.74 -34.27
CA TYR A 204 -22.81 53.35 -33.21
C TYR A 204 -21.44 53.05 -33.80
N TYR A 205 -20.40 53.36 -33.03
CA TYR A 205 -19.01 53.15 -33.41
C TYR A 205 -18.28 52.44 -32.27
N TYR A 206 -17.59 51.33 -32.58
CA TYR A 206 -16.82 50.58 -31.60
C TYR A 206 -15.43 50.20 -32.13
N THR A 207 -14.47 50.24 -31.22
CA THR A 207 -13.05 49.89 -31.42
C THR A 207 -12.67 48.82 -30.40
N PRO A 208 -12.68 47.52 -30.80
CA PRO A 208 -12.12 46.44 -30.00
C PRO A 208 -10.61 46.61 -29.81
N LEU A 209 -10.06 46.04 -28.73
CA LEU A 209 -8.62 46.01 -28.49
C LEU A 209 -7.91 45.27 -29.65
N ASP A 210 -6.80 45.84 -30.13
CA ASP A 210 -5.93 45.31 -31.21
C ASP A 210 -6.63 44.96 -32.54
N GLN A 211 -7.83 45.49 -32.81
CA GLN A 211 -8.63 45.13 -33.99
C GLN A 211 -9.24 46.35 -34.70
N GLY A 212 -9.69 46.15 -35.94
CA GLY A 212 -10.35 47.19 -36.72
C GLY A 212 -11.66 47.67 -36.09
N SER A 213 -11.84 49.00 -36.06
CA SER A 213 -13.08 49.63 -35.63
C SER A 213 -14.19 49.49 -36.69
N PHE A 214 -15.44 49.48 -36.26
CA PHE A 214 -16.60 49.39 -37.14
C PHE A 214 -17.68 50.42 -36.79
N LEU A 215 -18.44 50.82 -37.81
CA LEU A 215 -19.61 51.68 -37.70
C LEU A 215 -20.86 50.83 -38.01
N GLY A 216 -21.89 50.97 -37.20
CA GLY A 216 -23.19 50.34 -37.38
C GLY A 216 -24.35 51.34 -37.36
N GLY A 217 -25.48 50.92 -37.92
CA GLY A 217 -26.75 51.65 -37.85
C GLY A 217 -27.76 50.88 -37.01
N ARG A 218 -28.58 51.58 -36.22
CA ARG A 218 -29.69 51.02 -35.45
C ARG A 218 -30.94 51.85 -35.68
N ALA A 219 -32.06 51.19 -35.93
CA ALA A 219 -33.38 51.83 -35.99
C ALA A 219 -34.35 51.05 -35.11
N TRP A 220 -35.16 51.74 -34.31
CA TRP A 220 -36.12 51.08 -33.42
C TRP A 220 -37.37 51.91 -33.22
N MET A 221 -38.42 51.22 -32.80
CA MET A 221 -39.68 51.82 -32.38
C MET A 221 -39.94 51.51 -30.91
N THR A 222 -40.65 52.39 -30.22
CA THR A 222 -41.01 52.24 -28.81
C THR A 222 -42.44 52.68 -28.57
N ALA A 223 -43.20 51.83 -27.87
CA ALA A 223 -44.59 52.05 -27.47
C ALA A 223 -44.74 51.81 -25.97
N ASN A 224 -45.69 52.51 -25.34
CA ASN A 224 -45.99 52.39 -23.92
C ASN A 224 -47.46 52.03 -23.74
N PRO A 225 -47.85 50.76 -23.99
CA PRO A 225 -49.26 50.36 -24.12
C PRO A 225 -50.03 50.36 -22.78
N ALA A 226 -49.34 50.49 -21.65
CA ALA A 226 -49.93 50.61 -20.31
C ALA A 226 -48.98 51.40 -19.40
N GLU A 227 -49.49 51.94 -18.28
CA GLU A 227 -48.63 52.56 -17.27
C GLU A 227 -47.57 51.57 -16.77
N GLY A 228 -46.32 52.03 -16.69
CA GLY A 228 -45.17 51.23 -16.27
C GLY A 228 -44.60 50.29 -17.34
N LEU A 229 -45.34 49.95 -18.40
CA LEU A 229 -44.92 49.00 -19.44
C LEU A 229 -44.35 49.73 -20.69
N THR A 230 -43.08 49.47 -21.01
CA THR A 230 -42.43 49.89 -22.25
C THR A 230 -42.12 48.67 -23.12
N LEU A 231 -42.51 48.74 -24.40
CA LEU A 231 -42.15 47.77 -25.43
C LEU A 231 -41.31 48.45 -26.50
N GLN A 232 -40.15 47.88 -26.82
CA GLN A 232 -39.25 48.35 -27.87
C GLN A 232 -38.91 47.21 -28.83
N LEU A 233 -39.02 47.50 -30.13
CA LEU A 233 -38.66 46.59 -31.21
C LEU A 233 -37.75 47.35 -32.19
N GLY A 234 -36.59 46.79 -32.50
CA GLY A 234 -35.61 47.42 -33.37
C GLY A 234 -34.84 46.45 -34.24
N VAL A 235 -34.10 47.02 -35.18
CA VAL A 235 -33.13 46.33 -36.02
C VAL A 235 -31.80 47.09 -35.96
N GLN A 236 -30.70 46.36 -35.94
CA GLN A 236 -29.37 46.93 -36.12
C GLN A 236 -28.61 46.18 -37.20
N TYR A 237 -27.67 46.87 -37.85
CA TYR A 237 -26.77 46.29 -38.84
C TYR A 237 -25.39 46.92 -38.73
N ASP A 238 -24.36 46.08 -38.69
CA ASP A 238 -22.97 46.45 -38.92
C ASP A 238 -22.22 45.32 -39.65
N GLN A 239 -21.01 45.63 -40.13
CA GLN A 239 -20.20 44.71 -40.91
C GLN A 239 -19.56 43.56 -40.10
N ARG A 240 -19.58 43.64 -38.76
CA ARG A 240 -18.95 42.67 -37.85
C ARG A 240 -19.93 41.63 -37.34
N PHE A 241 -21.16 42.04 -37.04
CA PHE A 241 -22.19 41.22 -36.41
C PHE A 241 -23.44 41.01 -37.28
N GLY A 242 -23.53 41.69 -38.44
CA GLY A 242 -24.63 41.53 -39.38
C GLY A 242 -25.97 42.09 -38.90
N PRO A 243 -27.08 41.71 -39.55
CA PRO A 243 -28.42 42.16 -39.17
C PRO A 243 -28.88 41.44 -37.90
N ASN A 244 -29.26 42.21 -36.87
CA ASN A 244 -29.77 41.69 -35.61
C ASN A 244 -31.12 42.34 -35.26
N LEU A 245 -32.06 41.53 -34.76
CA LEU A 245 -33.32 42.01 -34.18
C LEU A 245 -33.09 42.36 -32.71
N LEU A 246 -33.72 43.44 -32.25
CA LEU A 246 -33.67 43.92 -30.87
C LEU A 246 -35.10 43.92 -30.32
N LEU A 247 -35.31 43.21 -29.22
CA LEU A 247 -36.53 43.21 -28.42
C LEU A 247 -36.17 43.61 -27.00
N GLN A 248 -36.70 44.74 -26.53
CA GLN A 248 -36.63 45.12 -25.13
C GLN A 248 -38.05 45.26 -24.58
N THR A 249 -38.28 44.61 -23.44
CA THR A 249 -39.51 44.73 -22.66
C THR A 249 -39.14 45.15 -21.25
N SER A 250 -39.72 46.25 -20.76
CA SER A 250 -39.52 46.67 -19.37
C SER A 250 -40.84 47.01 -18.71
N PHE A 251 -40.98 46.58 -17.45
CA PHE A 251 -42.11 46.87 -16.59
C PHE A 251 -41.60 47.55 -15.33
N SER A 252 -42.17 48.71 -15.00
CA SER A 252 -41.76 49.53 -13.87
C SER A 252 -42.93 49.91 -12.98
N TRP A 253 -42.66 50.03 -11.69
CA TRP A 253 -43.66 50.32 -10.65
C TRP A 253 -43.08 51.24 -9.57
N GLY A 254 -43.99 51.97 -8.92
CA GLY A 254 -43.63 53.08 -8.03
C GLY A 254 -43.33 54.36 -8.81
N GLY A 255 -43.77 55.50 -8.25
CA GLY A 255 -43.73 56.79 -8.94
C GLY A 255 -44.73 56.91 -10.10
N GLY A 256 -45.13 58.13 -10.43
CA GLY A 256 -46.03 58.37 -11.57
C GLY A 256 -45.34 57.98 -12.88
N GLY A 257 -46.01 57.21 -13.73
CA GLY A 257 -45.42 56.68 -14.96
C GLY A 257 -45.08 57.77 -15.97
N ALA A 258 -43.80 58.17 -16.03
CA ALA A 258 -43.26 59.00 -17.10
C ALA A 258 -43.11 58.20 -18.42
N GLY A 259 -44.26 57.89 -19.05
CA GLY A 259 -44.28 57.34 -20.41
C GLY A 259 -43.65 58.30 -21.42
N ALA A 260 -43.29 57.81 -22.61
CA ALA A 260 -42.65 58.63 -23.65
C ALA A 260 -43.55 59.79 -24.16
N SER A 261 -44.84 59.80 -23.81
CA SER A 261 -45.84 60.81 -24.16
C SER A 261 -46.07 61.90 -23.12
N ALA A 262 -45.37 61.84 -21.98
CA ALA A 262 -45.69 62.72 -20.86
C ALA A 262 -45.34 64.19 -21.17
N PRO A 263 -46.10 65.18 -20.66
CA PRO A 263 -45.73 66.60 -20.71
C PRO A 263 -44.27 66.81 -20.28
N ALA A 264 -43.57 67.74 -20.92
CA ALA A 264 -42.12 67.86 -20.79
C ALA A 264 -41.55 67.97 -19.35
N PRO A 265 -42.25 68.54 -18.34
CA PRO A 265 -41.85 68.44 -16.93
C PRO A 265 -41.74 67.00 -16.38
N ILE A 266 -42.57 66.07 -16.87
CA ILE A 266 -42.60 64.66 -16.44
C ILE A 266 -41.52 63.84 -17.17
N ALA A 267 -41.09 64.26 -18.37
CA ALA A 267 -39.98 63.64 -19.10
C ALA A 267 -38.65 63.67 -18.32
N LEU A 268 -38.49 64.60 -17.36
CA LEU A 268 -37.39 64.60 -16.39
C LEU A 268 -37.17 63.21 -15.75
N GLY A 269 -38.24 62.45 -15.54
CA GLY A 269 -38.19 61.15 -14.89
C GLY A 269 -37.84 59.94 -15.78
N GLN A 270 -37.65 60.07 -17.10
CA GLN A 270 -37.44 58.89 -17.98
C GLN A 270 -36.16 58.10 -17.64
N SER A 271 -36.07 56.81 -17.96
CA SER A 271 -34.82 56.05 -17.74
C SER A 271 -33.75 56.46 -18.75
N ILE A 272 -32.46 56.45 -18.38
CA ILE A 272 -31.35 56.61 -19.32
C ILE A 272 -31.44 55.53 -20.40
N GLN A 273 -31.25 55.93 -21.65
CA GLN A 273 -31.34 55.08 -22.84
C GLN A 273 -29.98 55.01 -23.52
N ARG A 274 -29.36 53.82 -23.41
CA ARG A 274 -27.97 53.53 -23.78
C ARG A 274 -27.81 52.05 -24.10
N THR A 275 -26.67 51.67 -24.68
CA THR A 275 -26.28 50.26 -24.74
C THR A 275 -25.90 49.78 -23.33
N MET A 276 -26.51 48.67 -22.91
CA MET A 276 -26.50 48.22 -21.51
C MET A 276 -25.34 47.29 -21.15
N GLY A 277 -25.01 46.33 -22.03
CA GLY A 277 -23.87 45.42 -21.86
C GLY A 277 -22.54 46.05 -22.29
N ILE A 278 -21.43 45.56 -21.73
CA ILE A 278 -20.09 45.90 -22.22
C ILE A 278 -19.92 45.25 -23.61
N ALA A 279 -19.56 46.03 -24.63
CA ALA A 279 -19.29 45.46 -25.95
C ALA A 279 -18.01 44.62 -25.90
N THR A 280 -18.09 43.33 -26.28
CA THR A 280 -16.95 42.42 -26.35
C THR A 280 -16.82 41.74 -27.73
N ALA A 281 -15.60 41.35 -28.08
CA ALA A 281 -15.24 40.67 -29.32
C ALA A 281 -14.48 39.38 -29.00
N ALA A 282 -14.67 38.35 -29.82
CA ALA A 282 -13.68 37.27 -29.90
C ALA A 282 -12.40 37.79 -30.59
N ASP A 283 -11.27 37.56 -29.94
CA ASP A 283 -9.91 37.77 -30.46
C ASP A 283 -9.32 36.38 -30.68
N ARG A 284 -9.36 35.93 -31.94
CA ARG A 284 -8.81 34.64 -32.38
C ARG A 284 -7.40 34.87 -32.89
N ARG A 285 -6.43 34.17 -32.30
CA ARG A 285 -5.01 34.27 -32.67
C ARG A 285 -4.47 32.90 -33.00
N ILE A 286 -3.29 32.90 -33.61
CA ILE A 286 -2.47 31.72 -33.78
C ILE A 286 -1.18 32.03 -33.04
N GLU A 287 -0.92 31.30 -31.96
CA GLU A 287 0.23 31.51 -31.08
C GLU A 287 1.23 30.38 -31.28
N THR A 288 2.52 30.68 -31.27
CA THR A 288 3.56 29.65 -31.29
C THR A 288 3.58 28.93 -29.93
N ALA A 289 3.74 27.61 -29.95
CA ALA A 289 3.89 26.81 -28.73
C ALA A 289 5.24 27.14 -28.06
N LEU A 290 5.17 27.52 -26.78
CA LEU A 290 6.31 27.83 -25.94
C LEU A 290 6.51 26.71 -24.91
N ASN A 291 7.78 26.40 -24.63
CA ASN A 291 8.15 25.62 -23.46
C ASN A 291 7.82 26.41 -22.19
N PRO A 292 6.93 25.94 -21.29
CA PRO A 292 6.55 26.69 -20.10
C PRO A 292 7.70 26.86 -19.10
N ASP A 293 8.74 26.02 -19.16
CA ASP A 293 9.84 26.04 -18.19
C ASP A 293 11.00 26.94 -18.65
N SER A 294 11.22 27.09 -19.97
CA SER A 294 12.26 28.00 -20.52
C SER A 294 11.72 29.25 -21.21
N ASN A 295 10.40 29.34 -21.42
CA ASN A 295 9.71 30.37 -22.20
C ASN A 295 10.24 30.55 -23.65
N GLN A 296 10.87 29.51 -24.21
CA GLN A 296 11.38 29.49 -25.58
C GLN A 296 10.39 28.80 -26.53
N VAL A 297 10.42 29.19 -27.80
CA VAL A 297 9.68 28.54 -28.89
C VAL A 297 10.14 27.10 -29.06
N TYR A 298 9.18 26.18 -29.22
CA TYR A 298 9.50 24.81 -29.64
C TYR A 298 9.88 24.74 -31.13
N GLN A 299 11.10 24.32 -31.39
CA GLN A 299 11.67 24.08 -32.72
C GLN A 299 11.59 22.59 -33.09
N PHE A 300 11.13 22.30 -34.30
CA PHE A 300 10.94 20.95 -34.85
C PHE A 300 11.60 20.79 -36.23
N TYR A 301 12.40 19.74 -36.39
CA TYR A 301 12.89 19.28 -37.70
C TYR A 301 12.15 18.01 -38.10
N HIS A 302 11.43 18.07 -39.21
CA HIS A 302 10.61 16.97 -39.71
C HIS A 302 11.42 16.06 -40.64
N VAL A 303 11.23 14.75 -40.49
CA VAL A 303 11.88 13.72 -41.31
C VAL A 303 10.81 12.80 -41.91
N HIS A 304 10.89 12.53 -43.20
CA HIS A 304 10.06 11.55 -43.91
C HIS A 304 10.96 10.58 -44.69
N PRO A 305 11.30 9.41 -44.11
CA PRO A 305 12.18 8.45 -44.76
C PRO A 305 11.56 7.92 -46.06
N GLY A 306 12.23 8.15 -47.19
CA GLY A 306 11.73 7.76 -48.52
C GLY A 306 11.03 8.86 -49.33
N GLY A 307 11.09 10.13 -48.90
CA GLY A 307 10.61 11.28 -49.68
C GLY A 307 11.37 11.51 -51.00
N VAL A 308 10.94 12.48 -51.84
CA VAL A 308 11.40 12.63 -53.24
C VAL A 308 12.32 13.84 -53.55
N ALA A 309 12.59 14.73 -52.61
CA ALA A 309 13.58 15.81 -52.77
C ALA A 309 14.22 16.18 -51.41
N PRO A 310 15.44 16.75 -51.36
CA PRO A 310 16.03 17.21 -50.11
C PRO A 310 15.21 18.40 -49.56
N GLY A 311 14.37 18.12 -48.56
CA GLY A 311 13.60 19.14 -47.87
C GLY A 311 14.44 20.08 -47.01
N ASP A 312 13.82 21.12 -46.48
CA ASP A 312 14.41 22.09 -45.56
C ASP A 312 14.21 21.74 -44.07
N GLY A 313 13.55 20.60 -43.79
CA GLY A 313 13.24 20.15 -42.44
C GLY A 313 11.94 20.73 -41.88
N SER A 314 11.24 21.59 -42.61
CA SER A 314 9.90 22.04 -42.23
C SER A 314 8.86 20.93 -42.37
N ALA A 315 7.69 21.09 -41.74
CA ALA A 315 6.57 20.17 -41.91
C ALA A 315 6.05 20.07 -43.35
N ALA A 316 6.30 21.08 -44.19
CA ALA A 316 5.90 21.11 -45.60
C ALA A 316 6.96 20.49 -46.54
N ALA A 317 8.24 20.56 -46.17
CA ALA A 317 9.36 19.98 -46.89
C ALA A 317 10.30 19.23 -45.92
N PRO A 318 9.88 18.07 -45.38
CA PRO A 318 10.69 17.31 -44.42
C PRO A 318 11.98 16.77 -45.04
N TYR A 319 13.02 16.58 -44.22
CA TYR A 319 14.25 15.92 -44.66
C TYR A 319 13.98 14.44 -45.02
N GLN A 320 14.67 13.95 -46.05
CA GLN A 320 14.59 12.54 -46.48
C GLN A 320 15.42 11.58 -45.60
N SER A 321 16.49 12.08 -44.99
CA SER A 321 17.31 11.34 -44.02
C SER A 321 17.23 12.02 -42.65
N ILE A 322 17.33 11.21 -41.60
CA ILE A 322 17.47 11.68 -40.22
C ILE A 322 18.83 12.37 -40.00
N ASP A 323 19.88 12.02 -40.74
CA ASP A 323 21.23 12.59 -40.59
C ASP A 323 21.25 14.11 -40.83
N LEU A 324 20.43 14.58 -41.79
CA LEU A 324 20.27 16.00 -42.07
C LEU A 324 19.58 16.74 -40.91
N ALA A 325 18.61 16.10 -40.25
CA ALA A 325 17.97 16.66 -39.07
C ALA A 325 18.92 16.68 -37.86
N LEU A 326 19.69 15.61 -37.66
CA LEU A 326 20.67 15.47 -36.58
C LEU A 326 21.83 16.47 -36.72
N ALA A 327 22.23 16.79 -37.95
CA ALA A 327 23.26 17.81 -38.23
C ALA A 327 22.77 19.26 -37.99
N MET A 328 21.45 19.49 -37.92
CA MET A 328 20.84 20.81 -37.77
C MET A 328 20.25 21.07 -36.38
N ALA A 329 19.89 20.03 -35.63
CA ALA A 329 19.27 20.15 -34.31
C ALA A 329 20.28 20.51 -33.22
N GLY A 330 19.99 21.56 -32.45
CA GLY A 330 20.70 21.96 -31.24
C GLY A 330 20.00 21.54 -29.95
N SER A 331 20.65 21.77 -28.81
CA SER A 331 20.07 21.48 -27.49
C SER A 331 18.74 22.20 -27.28
N GLY A 332 17.70 21.45 -26.90
CA GLY A 332 16.32 21.93 -26.77
C GLY A 332 15.42 21.64 -27.98
N ASP A 333 15.99 21.33 -29.14
CA ASP A 333 15.25 21.06 -30.38
C ASP A 333 14.62 19.65 -30.41
N ARG A 334 13.63 19.48 -31.29
CA ARG A 334 12.95 18.20 -31.55
C ARG A 334 13.13 17.76 -32.99
N ILE A 335 13.40 16.48 -33.19
CA ILE A 335 13.33 15.82 -34.50
C ILE A 335 12.06 14.98 -34.51
N TYR A 336 11.18 15.18 -35.50
CA TYR A 336 9.90 14.50 -35.60
C TYR A 336 9.81 13.65 -36.87
N VAL A 337 9.87 12.33 -36.68
CA VAL A 337 10.06 11.33 -37.75
C VAL A 337 8.74 10.65 -38.11
N GLN A 338 8.36 10.75 -39.38
CA GLN A 338 7.21 10.07 -39.97
C GLN A 338 7.53 8.60 -40.29
N PRO A 339 6.53 7.73 -40.50
CA PRO A 339 6.76 6.29 -40.70
C PRO A 339 7.53 6.05 -42.01
N GLY A 340 8.48 5.12 -41.98
CA GLY A 340 9.36 4.79 -43.10
C GLY A 340 10.59 4.03 -42.60
N ALA A 341 11.40 3.51 -43.52
CA ALA A 341 12.66 2.84 -43.19
C ALA A 341 13.84 3.81 -43.29
N LEU A 342 14.65 3.89 -42.23
CA LEU A 342 15.93 4.57 -42.24
C LEU A 342 17.04 3.65 -42.78
N THR A 343 18.16 4.24 -43.19
CA THR A 343 19.28 3.53 -43.84
C THR A 343 20.20 2.80 -42.88
N SER A 344 20.30 3.28 -41.63
CA SER A 344 21.21 2.77 -40.60
C SER A 344 20.76 3.20 -39.20
N GLY A 345 21.50 2.79 -38.18
CA GLY A 345 21.53 3.45 -36.87
C GLY A 345 22.09 4.88 -36.94
N PHE A 346 21.97 5.63 -35.83
CA PHE A 346 22.34 7.05 -35.74
C PHE A 346 22.64 7.48 -34.29
N THR A 347 23.31 8.62 -34.11
CA THR A 347 23.59 9.24 -32.80
C THR A 347 22.73 10.48 -32.58
N ILE A 348 22.06 10.59 -31.44
CA ILE A 348 21.28 11.77 -31.05
C ILE A 348 22.22 12.84 -30.47
N PRO A 349 22.18 14.11 -30.88
CA PRO A 349 22.96 15.18 -30.25
C PRO A 349 22.46 15.55 -28.84
N SER A 350 23.34 16.15 -28.02
CA SER A 350 23.01 16.45 -26.61
C SER A 350 21.85 17.44 -26.49
N GLY A 351 20.89 17.15 -25.63
CA GLY A 351 19.67 17.93 -25.41
C GLY A 351 18.62 17.84 -26.52
N VAL A 352 18.82 16.99 -27.54
CA VAL A 352 17.85 16.78 -28.64
C VAL A 352 16.87 15.66 -28.30
N GLN A 353 15.60 15.87 -28.65
CA GLN A 353 14.54 14.86 -28.50
C GLN A 353 14.12 14.32 -29.87
N VAL A 354 14.35 13.02 -30.12
CA VAL A 354 13.96 12.33 -31.35
C VAL A 354 12.63 11.59 -31.11
N LEU A 355 11.57 12.13 -31.69
CA LEU A 355 10.20 11.67 -31.55
C LEU A 355 9.71 11.10 -32.89
N SER A 356 8.85 10.10 -32.85
CA SER A 356 8.16 9.60 -34.05
C SER A 356 6.65 9.78 -33.97
N SER A 357 5.99 9.75 -35.13
CA SER A 357 4.52 9.81 -35.24
C SER A 357 3.78 8.54 -34.77
N GLY A 358 4.49 7.46 -34.43
CA GLY A 358 3.91 6.15 -34.12
C GLY A 358 2.99 6.17 -32.89
N PRO A 359 3.52 6.33 -31.66
CA PRO A 359 2.71 6.58 -30.47
C PRO A 359 2.20 8.04 -30.44
N VAL A 360 1.20 8.32 -29.61
CA VAL A 360 0.81 9.72 -29.30
C VAL A 360 1.95 10.39 -28.54
N GLN A 361 2.38 11.57 -29.01
CA GLN A 361 3.48 12.32 -28.41
C GLN A 361 2.91 13.55 -27.67
N PRO A 362 2.86 13.56 -26.33
CA PRO A 362 2.41 14.72 -25.57
C PRO A 362 3.51 15.80 -25.50
N LEU A 363 3.11 17.06 -25.58
CA LEU A 363 3.96 18.24 -25.42
C LEU A 363 3.30 19.21 -24.43
N ARG A 364 4.00 19.59 -23.36
CA ARG A 364 3.54 20.59 -22.40
C ARG A 364 3.81 21.99 -22.97
N THR A 365 2.83 22.88 -22.94
CA THR A 365 2.91 24.24 -23.51
C THR A 365 2.45 25.30 -22.52
N GLN A 366 2.50 26.58 -22.88
CA GLN A 366 1.92 27.68 -22.10
C GLN A 366 0.39 27.59 -21.90
N LEU A 367 -0.30 26.72 -22.65
CA LEU A 367 -1.75 26.46 -22.54
C LEU A 367 -2.06 25.08 -21.95
N GLY A 368 -1.08 24.39 -21.36
CA GLY A 368 -1.19 23.01 -20.89
C GLY A 368 -0.67 21.98 -21.89
N THR A 369 -1.00 20.71 -21.68
CA THR A 369 -0.48 19.60 -22.52
C THR A 369 -1.33 19.39 -23.77
N VAL A 370 -0.67 19.34 -24.93
CA VAL A 370 -1.28 19.04 -26.24
C VAL A 370 -0.61 17.81 -26.87
N ALA A 371 -1.29 17.13 -27.79
CA ALA A 371 -0.67 16.08 -28.61
C ALA A 371 0.00 16.69 -29.85
N LEU A 372 1.16 16.17 -30.27
CA LEU A 372 1.79 16.58 -31.52
C LEU A 372 0.91 16.17 -32.73
N PRO A 373 0.74 17.06 -33.73
CA PRO A 373 0.00 16.75 -34.95
C PRO A 373 0.50 15.48 -35.65
N GLY A 374 -0.43 14.61 -36.04
CA GLY A 374 -0.13 13.35 -36.72
C GLY A 374 0.52 12.27 -35.84
N SER A 375 0.68 12.50 -34.53
CA SER A 375 1.15 11.45 -33.60
C SER A 375 0.01 10.48 -33.25
N GLY A 376 0.36 9.25 -32.85
CA GLY A 376 -0.61 8.18 -32.64
C GLY A 376 -1.02 7.43 -33.90
N SER A 377 -0.23 7.48 -34.98
CA SER A 377 -0.52 6.79 -36.23
C SER A 377 -0.43 5.26 -36.15
N GLY A 378 0.14 4.72 -35.07
CA GLY A 378 0.43 3.30 -34.89
C GLY A 378 1.61 2.76 -35.73
N SER A 379 1.95 3.43 -36.83
CA SER A 379 3.09 3.08 -37.69
C SER A 379 4.40 3.71 -37.18
N ARG A 380 5.38 2.87 -36.89
CA ARG A 380 6.67 3.24 -36.30
C ARG A 380 7.75 3.33 -37.39
N PRO A 381 8.64 4.33 -37.38
CA PRO A 381 9.81 4.34 -38.26
C PRO A 381 10.75 3.18 -37.90
N TYR A 382 11.36 2.57 -38.91
CA TYR A 382 12.22 1.38 -38.78
C TYR A 382 13.70 1.75 -38.86
N VAL A 383 14.51 1.27 -37.90
CA VAL A 383 15.95 1.54 -37.77
C VAL A 383 16.76 0.23 -37.88
N PRO A 384 17.48 -0.01 -38.99
CA PRO A 384 18.35 -1.18 -39.15
C PRO A 384 19.75 -0.93 -38.54
N GLY A 385 19.81 -0.68 -37.23
CA GLY A 385 21.07 -0.43 -36.52
C GLY A 385 20.87 0.18 -35.13
N THR A 386 21.95 0.26 -34.37
CA THR A 386 21.98 0.84 -33.01
C THR A 386 21.66 2.34 -33.02
N VAL A 387 20.82 2.80 -32.08
CA VAL A 387 20.70 4.24 -31.78
C VAL A 387 21.57 4.60 -30.58
N VAL A 388 22.45 5.58 -30.74
CA VAL A 388 23.36 6.05 -29.68
C VAL A 388 22.80 7.32 -29.04
N MET A 389 22.63 7.30 -27.72
CA MET A 389 22.16 8.40 -26.89
C MET A 389 23.34 9.26 -26.40
N THR A 390 23.09 10.55 -26.19
CA THR A 390 24.03 11.51 -25.55
C THR A 390 23.35 12.23 -24.37
N ASP A 391 24.03 13.20 -23.76
CA ASP A 391 23.49 13.94 -22.61
C ASP A 391 22.11 14.58 -22.88
N ASP A 392 21.21 14.52 -21.90
CA ASP A 392 19.86 15.10 -21.92
C ASP A 392 19.00 14.69 -23.14
N SER A 393 19.31 13.56 -23.79
CA SER A 393 18.66 13.11 -25.02
C SER A 393 17.45 12.19 -24.79
N LEU A 394 16.51 12.21 -25.74
CA LEU A 394 15.29 11.39 -25.69
C LEU A 394 15.03 10.67 -27.02
N LEU A 395 14.67 9.38 -26.96
CA LEU A 395 14.20 8.60 -28.11
C LEU A 395 12.80 8.04 -27.86
N SER A 396 11.84 8.32 -28.74
CA SER A 396 10.46 7.81 -28.61
C SER A 396 9.79 7.30 -29.89
N GLY A 397 9.38 6.03 -29.85
CA GLY A 397 8.36 5.44 -30.72
C GLY A 397 8.85 4.61 -31.91
N PHE A 398 10.14 4.29 -31.99
CA PHE A 398 10.77 3.62 -33.13
C PHE A 398 10.63 2.09 -33.07
N THR A 399 10.78 1.43 -34.22
CA THR A 399 11.09 0.00 -34.31
C THR A 399 12.56 -0.17 -34.68
N LEU A 400 13.34 -0.90 -33.89
CA LEU A 400 14.78 -1.09 -34.06
C LEU A 400 15.10 -2.57 -34.34
N ALA A 401 16.01 -2.81 -35.27
CA ALA A 401 16.45 -4.15 -35.65
C ALA A 401 17.95 -4.15 -36.03
N PRO A 402 18.85 -3.94 -35.05
CA PRO A 402 20.29 -3.90 -35.27
C PRO A 402 20.93 -5.27 -35.56
N GLY A 403 20.27 -6.37 -35.17
CA GLY A 403 20.81 -7.73 -35.26
C GLY A 403 21.51 -8.17 -33.96
N PRO A 404 21.75 -9.49 -33.78
CA PRO A 404 22.15 -10.08 -32.49
C PRO A 404 23.53 -9.67 -31.98
N ASP A 405 24.38 -9.10 -32.83
CA ASP A 405 25.75 -8.67 -32.49
C ASP A 405 25.84 -7.19 -32.05
N GLN A 406 24.75 -6.43 -32.19
CA GLN A 406 24.66 -4.99 -31.94
C GLN A 406 23.55 -4.65 -30.95
N ASP A 407 23.77 -3.71 -30.05
CA ASP A 407 22.73 -3.31 -29.08
C ASP A 407 21.63 -2.48 -29.78
N GLY A 408 20.39 -2.54 -29.28
CA GLY A 408 19.27 -1.76 -29.84
C GLY A 408 19.45 -0.28 -29.63
N ILE A 409 19.59 0.11 -28.37
CA ILE A 409 19.83 1.49 -27.94
C ILE A 409 21.02 1.47 -26.98
N GLN A 410 21.99 2.35 -27.21
CA GLN A 410 23.21 2.43 -26.41
C GLN A 410 23.39 3.84 -25.82
N ALA A 411 23.73 3.92 -24.55
CA ALA A 411 24.20 5.12 -23.88
C ALA A 411 25.49 4.76 -23.13
N ASN A 412 26.55 5.56 -23.25
CA ASN A 412 27.83 5.28 -22.59
C ASN A 412 28.51 6.56 -22.08
N GLY A 413 28.63 6.72 -20.77
CA GLY A 413 29.30 7.89 -20.16
C GLY A 413 28.50 9.20 -20.28
N VAL A 414 27.17 9.13 -20.20
CA VAL A 414 26.26 10.26 -20.48
C VAL A 414 25.36 10.62 -19.30
N ARG A 415 24.95 11.88 -19.20
CA ARG A 415 24.05 12.38 -18.17
C ARG A 415 22.62 12.55 -18.68
N SER A 416 21.66 11.97 -17.96
CA SER A 416 20.22 12.05 -18.18
C SER A 416 19.73 11.56 -19.55
N VAL A 417 19.02 10.43 -19.58
CA VAL A 417 18.52 9.83 -20.84
C VAL A 417 17.09 9.32 -20.70
N THR A 418 16.27 9.53 -21.73
CA THR A 418 14.90 9.00 -21.80
C THR A 418 14.69 8.12 -23.03
N VAL A 419 14.42 6.84 -22.81
CA VAL A 419 14.13 5.85 -23.85
C VAL A 419 12.71 5.33 -23.63
N GLN A 420 11.77 5.67 -24.52
CA GLN A 420 10.38 5.31 -24.29
C GLN A 420 9.56 4.88 -25.51
N ASN A 421 8.60 3.97 -25.29
CA ASN A 421 7.68 3.49 -26.31
C ASN A 421 8.37 2.84 -27.54
N ASN A 422 9.60 2.33 -27.46
CA ASN A 422 10.29 1.73 -28.60
C ASN A 422 10.04 0.21 -28.70
N HIS A 423 10.16 -0.37 -29.89
CA HIS A 423 10.07 -1.82 -30.13
C HIS A 423 11.38 -2.33 -30.74
N ILE A 424 12.11 -3.18 -30.03
CA ILE A 424 13.43 -3.71 -30.44
C ILE A 424 13.25 -5.19 -30.80
N LEU A 425 13.42 -5.53 -32.08
CA LEU A 425 13.10 -6.87 -32.61
C LEU A 425 14.14 -7.92 -32.21
N ALA A 426 15.41 -7.66 -32.56
CA ALA A 426 16.55 -8.51 -32.27
C ALA A 426 17.80 -7.65 -32.08
N ALA A 427 18.46 -7.80 -30.95
CA ALA A 427 19.66 -7.06 -30.55
C ALA A 427 20.60 -7.96 -29.72
N ARG A 428 21.82 -7.47 -29.46
CA ARG A 428 22.71 -8.01 -28.43
C ARG A 428 22.12 -7.76 -27.05
N ASN A 429 22.21 -6.53 -26.54
CA ASN A 429 21.33 -6.05 -25.49
C ASN A 429 20.20 -5.23 -26.12
N GLY A 430 18.97 -5.35 -25.63
CA GLY A 430 17.86 -4.54 -26.15
C GLY A 430 18.12 -3.05 -25.90
N ILE A 431 18.42 -2.70 -24.66
CA ILE A 431 18.86 -1.36 -24.24
C ILE A 431 20.07 -1.52 -23.32
N LEU A 432 21.18 -0.85 -23.66
CA LEU A 432 22.41 -0.79 -22.87
C LEU A 432 22.67 0.64 -22.41
N LEU A 433 22.60 0.87 -21.10
CA LEU A 433 22.96 2.13 -20.45
C LEU A 433 24.17 1.88 -19.56
N ASN A 434 25.35 2.34 -19.96
CA ASN A 434 26.60 2.15 -19.22
C ASN A 434 27.16 3.51 -18.76
N GLN A 435 27.67 3.58 -17.52
CA GLN A 435 28.28 4.80 -16.96
C GLN A 435 27.37 6.03 -17.07
N VAL A 436 26.06 5.84 -16.87
CA VAL A 436 25.08 6.93 -16.94
C VAL A 436 24.92 7.63 -15.59
N SER A 437 24.61 8.93 -15.63
CA SER A 437 24.37 9.78 -14.45
C SER A 437 23.10 10.61 -14.60
N GLY A 438 22.67 11.32 -13.54
CA GLY A 438 21.47 12.17 -13.58
C GLY A 438 20.16 11.36 -13.57
N ASP A 439 19.18 11.72 -14.40
CA ASP A 439 17.88 11.05 -14.45
C ASP A 439 17.75 10.07 -15.62
N VAL A 440 17.50 8.79 -15.31
CA VAL A 440 17.40 7.70 -16.28
C VAL A 440 15.96 7.21 -16.35
N ALA A 441 15.36 7.27 -17.54
CA ALA A 441 13.99 6.78 -17.78
C ALA A 441 13.95 5.79 -18.95
N VAL A 442 13.57 4.54 -18.69
CA VAL A 442 13.35 3.50 -19.70
C VAL A 442 11.92 2.99 -19.58
N ARG A 443 10.99 3.53 -20.38
CA ARG A 443 9.55 3.32 -20.16
C ARG A 443 8.80 2.76 -21.36
N ARG A 444 7.95 1.75 -21.15
CA ARG A 444 7.04 1.22 -22.20
C ARG A 444 7.77 0.70 -23.45
N ASN A 445 8.99 0.22 -23.32
CA ASN A 445 9.71 -0.39 -24.43
C ASN A 445 9.40 -1.89 -24.50
N TRP A 446 9.31 -2.43 -25.71
CA TRP A 446 9.20 -3.86 -25.96
C TRP A 446 10.51 -4.35 -26.58
N VAL A 447 11.19 -5.27 -25.91
CA VAL A 447 12.34 -6.01 -26.45
C VAL A 447 11.85 -7.41 -26.81
N GLN A 448 11.67 -7.72 -28.08
CA GLN A 448 11.17 -9.02 -28.53
C GLN A 448 12.23 -10.12 -28.33
N SER A 449 13.49 -9.85 -28.69
CA SER A 449 14.61 -10.75 -28.43
C SER A 449 15.94 -10.03 -28.19
N ALA A 450 16.74 -10.54 -27.26
CA ALA A 450 18.09 -10.11 -26.94
C ALA A 450 19.04 -11.32 -26.80
N ALA A 451 20.20 -11.28 -27.48
CA ALA A 451 21.24 -12.29 -27.39
C ALA A 451 22.09 -12.20 -26.09
N GLN A 452 21.88 -11.14 -25.31
CA GLN A 452 22.34 -10.94 -23.95
C GLN A 452 21.15 -10.46 -23.10
N ASN A 453 21.22 -9.26 -22.50
CA ASN A 453 20.18 -8.78 -21.59
C ASN A 453 19.07 -8.03 -22.33
N GLY A 454 17.83 -8.12 -21.86
CA GLY A 454 16.73 -7.32 -22.40
C GLY A 454 16.98 -5.83 -22.19
N ILE A 455 17.21 -5.44 -20.93
CA ILE A 455 17.63 -4.09 -20.53
C ILE A 455 18.80 -4.23 -19.53
N LEU A 456 19.91 -3.54 -19.78
CA LEU A 456 21.06 -3.45 -18.88
C LEU A 456 21.34 -1.99 -18.52
N LEU A 457 21.31 -1.66 -17.23
CA LEU A 457 21.78 -0.41 -16.65
C LEU A 457 22.99 -0.70 -15.74
N THR A 458 24.16 -0.18 -16.11
CA THR A 458 25.39 -0.27 -15.34
C THR A 458 25.86 1.13 -14.95
N VAL A 459 26.00 1.38 -13.65
CA VAL A 459 26.46 2.64 -13.07
C VAL A 459 27.80 2.35 -12.36
N THR A 460 28.89 2.88 -12.91
CA THR A 460 30.28 2.63 -12.47
C THR A 460 31.08 3.93 -12.40
N GLU A 461 32.35 3.85 -11.98
CA GLU A 461 33.29 4.99 -11.90
C GLU A 461 32.81 6.12 -10.95
N ALA A 462 32.28 5.75 -9.78
CA ALA A 462 31.76 6.67 -8.77
C ALA A 462 30.70 7.68 -9.28
N THR A 463 29.95 7.31 -10.32
CA THR A 463 28.86 8.13 -10.87
C THR A 463 27.60 8.08 -10.00
N THR A 464 26.73 9.09 -10.14
CA THR A 464 25.45 9.17 -9.41
C THR A 464 24.28 9.31 -10.37
N VAL A 465 23.27 8.44 -10.19
CA VAL A 465 21.95 8.53 -10.81
C VAL A 465 20.96 8.97 -9.73
N GLU A 466 20.22 10.04 -9.98
CA GLU A 466 19.23 10.56 -9.03
C GLU A 466 17.98 9.67 -9.02
N THR A 467 17.38 9.48 -10.20
CA THR A 467 16.27 8.54 -10.39
C THR A 467 16.53 7.62 -11.58
N ALA A 468 16.44 6.30 -11.35
CA ALA A 468 16.32 5.29 -12.39
C ALA A 468 14.88 4.73 -12.39
N ASP A 469 14.11 5.04 -13.44
CA ASP A 469 12.75 4.50 -13.65
C ASP A 469 12.72 3.64 -14.91
N LEU A 470 12.80 2.32 -14.73
CA LEU A 470 12.75 1.32 -15.78
C LEU A 470 11.42 0.56 -15.66
N SER A 471 10.31 1.22 -16.01
CA SER A 471 8.95 0.70 -15.80
C SER A 471 8.15 0.43 -17.07
N HIS A 472 7.14 -0.44 -16.98
CA HIS A 472 6.22 -0.80 -18.06
C HIS A 472 6.90 -1.46 -19.27
N ASN A 473 8.11 -2.01 -19.12
CA ASN A 473 8.81 -2.63 -20.25
C ASN A 473 8.40 -4.10 -20.41
N GLN A 474 8.28 -4.55 -21.66
CA GLN A 474 8.06 -5.94 -22.01
C GLN A 474 9.33 -6.54 -22.61
N ILE A 475 9.75 -7.69 -22.13
CA ILE A 475 10.91 -8.44 -22.61
C ILE A 475 10.43 -9.85 -22.96
N GLY A 476 10.52 -10.21 -24.24
CA GLY A 476 10.16 -11.54 -24.74
C GLY A 476 11.23 -12.56 -24.35
N LEU A 477 12.29 -12.65 -25.14
CA LEU A 477 13.42 -13.54 -24.86
C LEU A 477 14.70 -12.75 -24.56
N ALA A 478 15.32 -13.00 -23.41
CA ALA A 478 16.70 -12.61 -23.12
C ALA A 478 17.57 -13.86 -22.90
N ALA A 479 18.70 -13.95 -23.59
CA ALA A 479 19.68 -15.03 -23.40
C ALA A 479 20.63 -14.81 -22.21
N GLY A 480 20.62 -13.61 -21.61
CA GLY A 480 21.12 -13.31 -20.28
C GLY A 480 19.95 -13.00 -19.33
N ASN A 481 20.02 -11.84 -18.64
CA ASN A 481 18.97 -11.38 -17.73
C ASN A 481 17.86 -10.65 -18.49
N GLY A 482 16.61 -10.72 -18.01
CA GLY A 482 15.51 -9.94 -18.58
C GLY A 482 15.77 -8.44 -18.41
N LEU A 483 15.90 -8.01 -17.16
CA LEU A 483 16.30 -6.65 -16.78
C LEU A 483 17.39 -6.72 -15.70
N LEU A 484 18.52 -6.05 -15.90
CA LEU A 484 19.61 -5.99 -14.93
C LEU A 484 19.99 -4.53 -14.63
N VAL A 485 20.04 -4.18 -13.35
CA VAL A 485 20.62 -2.94 -12.83
C VAL A 485 21.83 -3.29 -11.97
N ARG A 486 23.00 -2.71 -12.27
CA ARG A 486 24.22 -2.85 -11.49
C ARG A 486 24.76 -1.47 -11.10
N ALA A 487 25.04 -1.27 -9.81
CA ALA A 487 25.84 -0.16 -9.31
C ALA A 487 27.16 -0.72 -8.74
N ALA A 488 28.30 -0.29 -9.28
CA ALA A 488 29.62 -0.75 -8.84
C ALA A 488 30.65 0.39 -8.77
N ASP A 489 31.84 0.12 -8.24
CA ASP A 489 32.97 1.06 -8.15
C ASP A 489 32.64 2.38 -7.42
N GLY A 490 32.03 2.28 -6.23
CA GLY A 490 31.66 3.43 -5.39
C GLY A 490 30.48 4.27 -5.89
N SER A 491 29.75 3.79 -6.90
CA SER A 491 28.66 4.52 -7.55
C SER A 491 27.37 4.53 -6.74
N GLN A 492 26.44 5.43 -7.10
CA GLN A 492 25.19 5.64 -6.35
C GLN A 492 23.96 5.72 -7.27
N ILE A 493 22.85 5.12 -6.84
CA ILE A 493 21.51 5.40 -7.39
C ILE A 493 20.58 5.76 -6.23
N ASN A 494 20.10 7.01 -6.17
CA ASN A 494 19.31 7.49 -5.03
C ASN A 494 17.90 6.85 -5.01
N THR A 495 17.25 6.73 -6.17
CA THR A 495 15.95 6.05 -6.29
C THR A 495 15.94 5.11 -7.50
N LEU A 496 15.60 3.83 -7.28
CA LEU A 496 15.42 2.83 -8.32
C LEU A 496 13.97 2.31 -8.35
N GLN A 497 13.32 2.42 -9.51
CA GLN A 497 11.91 2.05 -9.72
C GLN A 497 11.79 1.08 -10.89
N LEU A 498 11.37 -0.14 -10.59
CA LEU A 498 11.21 -1.26 -11.52
C LEU A 498 9.76 -1.76 -11.44
N ARG A 499 8.82 -1.01 -12.03
CA ARG A 499 7.37 -1.31 -11.92
C ARG A 499 6.74 -1.77 -13.22
N HIS A 500 5.71 -2.61 -13.15
CA HIS A 500 4.91 -3.03 -14.32
C HIS A 500 5.72 -3.70 -15.44
N ASN A 501 6.86 -4.33 -15.13
CA ASN A 501 7.65 -5.01 -16.15
C ASN A 501 7.09 -6.42 -16.40
N HIS A 502 7.15 -6.86 -17.65
CA HIS A 502 6.73 -8.19 -18.09
C HIS A 502 7.88 -8.89 -18.79
N ILE A 503 8.31 -10.04 -18.26
CA ILE A 503 9.43 -10.82 -18.78
C ILE A 503 8.93 -12.23 -19.10
N ASP A 504 8.81 -12.57 -20.38
CA ASP A 504 8.33 -13.89 -20.80
C ASP A 504 9.40 -14.97 -20.53
N GLN A 505 10.67 -14.71 -20.90
CA GLN A 505 11.77 -15.65 -20.67
C GLN A 505 13.15 -14.97 -20.56
N ALA A 506 13.85 -15.22 -19.46
CA ALA A 506 15.28 -14.98 -19.29
C ALA A 506 16.03 -16.32 -19.08
N GLN A 507 17.25 -16.45 -19.59
CA GLN A 507 18.10 -17.63 -19.34
C GLN A 507 18.95 -17.50 -18.07
N GLU A 508 19.20 -16.27 -17.61
CA GLU A 508 19.74 -15.99 -16.28
C GLU A 508 18.60 -15.53 -15.36
N ASN A 509 18.73 -14.39 -14.67
CA ASN A 509 17.69 -13.89 -13.79
C ASN A 509 16.60 -13.17 -14.58
N GLY A 510 15.35 -13.25 -14.13
CA GLY A 510 14.26 -12.46 -14.70
C GLY A 510 14.55 -10.96 -14.53
N LEU A 511 14.70 -10.54 -13.27
CA LEU A 511 15.05 -9.17 -12.90
C LEU A 511 16.17 -9.19 -11.83
N GLY A 512 17.27 -8.49 -12.09
CA GLY A 512 18.42 -8.37 -11.18
C GLY A 512 18.72 -6.92 -10.76
N VAL A 513 19.03 -6.74 -9.49
CA VAL A 513 19.56 -5.50 -8.89
C VAL A 513 20.81 -5.87 -8.09
N LEU A 514 21.99 -5.45 -8.56
CA LEU A 514 23.28 -5.77 -7.96
C LEU A 514 23.98 -4.48 -7.52
N VAL A 515 24.51 -4.47 -6.29
CA VAL A 515 25.28 -3.36 -5.72
C VAL A 515 26.59 -3.93 -5.21
N ASP A 516 27.71 -3.43 -5.70
CA ASP A 516 29.01 -4.07 -5.56
C ASP A 516 30.13 -3.03 -5.35
N THR A 517 31.27 -3.43 -4.80
CA THR A 517 32.47 -2.59 -4.60
C THR A 517 32.14 -1.24 -3.94
N ASN A 518 31.71 -1.26 -2.67
CA ASN A 518 31.38 -0.08 -1.85
C ASN A 518 30.30 0.87 -2.42
N SER A 519 29.43 0.38 -3.31
CA SER A 519 28.40 1.19 -3.97
C SER A 519 27.12 1.32 -3.15
N ARG A 520 26.21 2.21 -3.54
CA ARG A 520 25.00 2.52 -2.78
C ARG A 520 23.74 2.60 -3.64
N LEU A 521 22.67 1.92 -3.22
CA LEU A 521 21.31 2.23 -3.63
C LEU A 521 20.56 2.86 -2.46
N GLY A 522 19.75 3.88 -2.74
CA GLY A 522 18.79 4.41 -1.80
C GLY A 522 17.58 3.48 -1.67
N THR A 523 16.45 3.89 -2.25
CA THR A 523 15.24 3.05 -2.24
C THR A 523 15.13 2.23 -3.51
N VAL A 524 15.04 0.91 -3.39
CA VAL A 524 14.72 -0.02 -4.48
C VAL A 524 13.25 -0.40 -4.38
N VAL A 525 12.47 -0.11 -5.43
CA VAL A 525 11.06 -0.51 -5.55
C VAL A 525 10.87 -1.40 -6.78
N ILE A 526 10.52 -2.66 -6.55
CA ILE A 526 10.10 -3.61 -7.59
C ILE A 526 8.62 -3.90 -7.32
N ASP A 527 7.73 -3.56 -8.24
CA ASP A 527 6.27 -3.66 -8.00
C ASP A 527 5.52 -4.09 -9.25
N GLN A 528 4.45 -4.87 -9.09
CA GLN A 528 3.53 -5.27 -10.17
C GLN A 528 4.26 -5.86 -11.39
N THR A 529 5.27 -6.70 -11.15
CA THR A 529 6.16 -7.25 -12.17
C THR A 529 5.91 -8.74 -12.35
N GLN A 530 5.77 -9.17 -13.61
CA GLN A 530 5.50 -10.56 -14.00
C GLN A 530 6.71 -11.15 -14.72
N ILE A 531 7.16 -12.32 -14.29
CA ILE A 531 8.29 -13.07 -14.84
C ILE A 531 7.81 -14.50 -15.09
N ALA A 532 7.54 -14.88 -16.33
CA ALA A 532 7.00 -16.20 -16.62
C ALA A 532 8.05 -17.32 -16.52
N ARG A 533 9.31 -17.05 -16.93
CA ARG A 533 10.45 -17.98 -16.81
C ARG A 533 11.78 -17.27 -16.58
N ALA A 534 12.59 -17.79 -15.66
CA ALA A 534 13.99 -17.43 -15.46
C ALA A 534 14.85 -18.71 -15.33
N GLY A 535 16.02 -18.75 -15.97
CA GLY A 535 16.95 -19.89 -15.84
C GLY A 535 17.76 -19.88 -14.54
N ALA A 536 17.89 -18.73 -13.88
CA ALA A 536 18.42 -18.59 -12.52
C ALA A 536 17.30 -18.13 -11.56
N ASN A 537 17.42 -16.96 -10.94
CA ASN A 537 16.40 -16.45 -10.00
C ASN A 537 15.30 -15.68 -10.74
N GLY A 538 14.07 -15.69 -10.21
CA GLY A 538 13.01 -14.81 -10.72
C GLY A 538 13.38 -13.35 -10.49
N VAL A 539 13.47 -12.96 -9.22
CA VAL A 539 14.00 -11.65 -8.79
C VAL A 539 15.26 -11.84 -7.94
N LEU A 540 16.28 -11.03 -8.20
CA LEU A 540 17.56 -11.01 -7.51
C LEU A 540 17.85 -9.58 -7.01
N VAL A 541 18.12 -9.41 -5.71
CA VAL A 541 18.54 -8.14 -5.10
C VAL A 541 19.75 -8.40 -4.20
N VAL A 542 20.91 -7.85 -4.55
CA VAL A 542 22.20 -8.14 -3.88
C VAL A 542 22.92 -6.86 -3.50
N ALA A 543 23.42 -6.79 -2.27
CA ALA A 543 24.49 -5.89 -1.85
C ALA A 543 25.74 -6.72 -1.49
N ASP A 544 26.87 -6.44 -2.13
CA ASP A 544 28.12 -7.21 -2.02
C ASP A 544 29.35 -6.29 -1.86
N ALA A 545 30.46 -6.84 -1.34
CA ALA A 545 31.73 -6.16 -1.13
C ALA A 545 31.61 -4.76 -0.48
N GLY A 546 31.09 -4.71 0.75
CA GLY A 546 30.93 -3.48 1.55
C GLY A 546 29.85 -2.51 1.05
N SER A 547 28.96 -2.95 0.15
CA SER A 547 27.94 -2.11 -0.47
C SER A 547 26.69 -1.94 0.41
N ARG A 548 25.81 -1.02 0.02
CA ARG A 548 24.59 -0.72 0.78
C ARG A 548 23.35 -0.50 -0.07
N ILE A 549 22.25 -1.16 0.27
CA ILE A 549 20.89 -0.83 -0.16
C ILE A 549 20.17 -0.25 1.06
N ASN A 550 19.71 1.00 1.01
CA ASN A 550 19.05 1.62 2.17
C ASN A 550 17.66 1.02 2.45
N GLN A 551 16.90 0.63 1.42
CA GLN A 551 15.63 -0.07 1.57
C GLN A 551 15.30 -0.88 0.30
N ALA A 552 14.78 -2.10 0.48
CA ALA A 552 14.24 -2.93 -0.61
C ALA A 552 12.73 -3.16 -0.40
N ARG A 553 11.91 -2.81 -1.40
CA ARG A 553 10.46 -3.03 -1.40
C ARG A 553 10.05 -3.80 -2.65
N LEU A 554 9.61 -5.02 -2.46
CA LEU A 554 9.16 -5.95 -3.48
C LEU A 554 7.65 -6.18 -3.27
N GLY A 555 6.83 -5.87 -4.28
CA GLY A 555 5.37 -5.93 -4.19
C GLY A 555 4.73 -6.56 -5.41
N GLN A 556 3.63 -7.29 -5.23
CA GLN A 556 2.76 -7.73 -6.34
C GLN A 556 3.54 -8.45 -7.45
N LEU A 557 4.42 -9.38 -7.07
CA LEU A 557 5.26 -10.09 -8.02
C LEU A 557 4.63 -11.42 -8.41
N GLU A 558 4.54 -11.68 -9.71
CA GLU A 558 4.15 -12.98 -10.24
C GLU A 558 5.37 -13.64 -10.89
N VAL A 559 5.96 -14.60 -10.18
CA VAL A 559 7.11 -15.38 -10.64
C VAL A 559 6.64 -16.78 -11.03
N GLY A 560 6.86 -17.13 -12.30
CA GLY A 560 6.54 -18.43 -12.88
C GLY A 560 7.55 -19.50 -12.51
N ARG A 561 8.29 -20.01 -13.50
CA ARG A 561 9.32 -21.06 -13.30
C ARG A 561 10.72 -20.47 -13.13
N THR A 562 11.46 -20.89 -12.12
CA THR A 562 12.86 -20.46 -11.88
C THR A 562 13.82 -21.65 -11.72
N GLY A 563 14.97 -21.60 -12.39
CA GLY A 563 16.04 -22.60 -12.26
C GLY A 563 16.86 -22.50 -10.96
N SER A 564 16.64 -21.45 -10.16
CA SER A 564 17.12 -21.34 -8.79
C SER A 564 15.97 -20.85 -7.89
N ASN A 565 16.09 -19.69 -7.24
CA ASN A 565 15.09 -19.18 -6.31
C ASN A 565 13.99 -18.35 -7.01
N GLY A 566 12.77 -18.35 -6.45
CA GLY A 566 11.71 -17.44 -6.91
C GLY A 566 12.09 -15.97 -6.69
N VAL A 567 12.46 -15.64 -5.45
CA VAL A 567 13.03 -14.34 -5.05
C VAL A 567 14.27 -14.56 -4.18
N LEU A 568 15.35 -13.85 -4.46
CA LEU A 568 16.58 -13.82 -3.66
C LEU A 568 16.91 -12.37 -3.24
N VAL A 569 17.03 -12.14 -1.92
CA VAL A 569 17.61 -10.92 -1.34
C VAL A 569 18.86 -11.29 -0.54
N LEU A 570 20.01 -10.68 -0.84
CA LEU A 570 21.31 -11.01 -0.27
C LEU A 570 22.08 -9.76 0.20
N ALA A 571 22.63 -9.82 1.40
CA ALA A 571 23.74 -8.98 1.84
C ALA A 571 24.98 -9.86 2.06
N ASN A 572 26.08 -9.59 1.36
CA ASN A 572 27.30 -10.40 1.37
C ASN A 572 28.57 -9.53 1.57
N ASP A 573 29.65 -10.13 2.08
CA ASP A 573 30.97 -9.52 2.30
C ASP A 573 30.91 -8.12 2.97
N GLY A 574 30.43 -8.11 4.22
CA GLY A 574 30.32 -6.90 5.05
C GLY A 574 29.30 -5.86 4.57
N SER A 575 28.40 -6.23 3.66
CA SER A 575 27.41 -5.31 3.08
C SER A 575 26.18 -5.11 3.97
N THR A 576 25.31 -4.18 3.58
CA THR A 576 24.03 -3.95 4.25
C THR A 576 22.88 -3.85 3.25
N VAL A 577 21.84 -4.65 3.43
CA VAL A 577 20.50 -4.27 2.95
C VAL A 577 19.71 -3.80 4.17
N GLY A 578 19.09 -2.62 4.09
CA GLY A 578 18.25 -2.07 5.15
C GLY A 578 16.93 -2.83 5.29
N PRO A 579 15.80 -2.18 5.62
CA PRO A 579 14.52 -2.87 5.70
C PRO A 579 14.15 -3.53 4.36
N VAL A 580 13.77 -4.80 4.43
CA VAL A 580 13.35 -5.65 3.31
C VAL A 580 11.87 -5.95 3.47
N GLY A 581 11.03 -5.44 2.57
CA GLY A 581 9.59 -5.69 2.56
C GLY A 581 9.17 -6.46 1.30
N LEU A 582 8.60 -7.65 1.47
CA LEU A 582 7.95 -8.46 0.44
C LEU A 582 6.44 -8.50 0.71
N ASP A 583 5.63 -8.04 -0.25
CA ASP A 583 4.16 -7.96 -0.15
C ASP A 583 3.48 -8.62 -1.35
N ARG A 584 2.58 -9.59 -1.12
CA ARG A 584 1.76 -10.24 -2.16
C ARG A 584 2.61 -10.80 -3.31
N ILE A 585 3.49 -11.75 -2.97
CA ILE A 585 4.39 -12.43 -3.90
C ILE A 585 3.79 -13.79 -4.26
N THR A 586 3.71 -14.14 -5.55
CA THR A 586 3.34 -15.49 -6.00
C THR A 586 4.53 -16.13 -6.71
N VAL A 587 4.94 -17.32 -6.28
CA VAL A 587 5.96 -18.15 -6.94
C VAL A 587 5.33 -19.48 -7.36
N ALA A 588 5.31 -19.76 -8.67
CA ALA A 588 4.67 -20.96 -9.18
C ALA A 588 5.54 -22.22 -9.03
N ASP A 589 6.84 -22.13 -9.30
CA ASP A 589 7.75 -23.29 -9.33
C ASP A 589 9.22 -22.81 -9.30
N SER A 590 9.97 -23.17 -8.25
CA SER A 590 11.38 -22.81 -8.11
C SER A 590 12.24 -24.04 -7.79
N GLN A 591 13.31 -24.30 -8.56
CA GLN A 591 14.17 -25.48 -8.34
C GLN A 591 14.95 -25.45 -7.01
N SER A 592 15.14 -24.26 -6.42
CA SER A 592 15.68 -24.11 -5.07
C SER A 592 14.61 -23.55 -4.13
N ASN A 593 14.81 -22.38 -3.50
CA ASN A 593 13.84 -21.83 -2.55
C ASN A 593 12.79 -20.95 -3.23
N GLY A 594 11.55 -20.96 -2.72
CA GLY A 594 10.52 -20.02 -3.20
C GLY A 594 10.92 -18.57 -2.92
N VAL A 595 11.31 -18.30 -1.69
CA VAL A 595 11.94 -17.03 -1.26
C VAL A 595 13.18 -17.33 -0.42
N LEU A 596 14.30 -16.71 -0.75
CA LEU A 596 15.55 -16.73 0.03
C LEU A 596 15.95 -15.31 0.43
N ILE A 597 16.18 -15.08 1.73
CA ILE A 597 16.67 -13.81 2.29
C ILE A 597 17.88 -14.13 3.17
N LEU A 598 19.08 -13.67 2.79
CA LEU A 598 20.34 -14.10 3.39
C LEU A 598 21.25 -12.91 3.75
N ALA A 599 21.84 -12.95 4.95
CA ALA A 599 23.03 -12.18 5.32
C ALA A 599 24.21 -13.13 5.46
N ASN A 600 25.34 -12.84 4.82
CA ASN A 600 26.54 -13.66 4.88
C ASN A 600 27.82 -12.83 5.08
N ALA A 601 28.86 -13.45 5.64
CA ALA A 601 30.20 -12.88 5.80
C ALA A 601 30.20 -11.49 6.48
N GLY A 602 29.72 -11.44 7.73
CA GLY A 602 29.67 -10.22 8.55
C GLY A 602 28.68 -9.15 8.05
N SER A 603 27.74 -9.51 7.18
CA SER A 603 26.77 -8.57 6.61
C SER A 603 25.59 -8.29 7.54
N THR A 604 24.83 -7.26 7.21
CA THR A 604 23.62 -6.86 7.95
C THR A 604 22.38 -6.86 7.07
N LEU A 605 21.29 -7.44 7.57
CA LEU A 605 19.93 -7.15 7.09
C LEU A 605 19.16 -6.33 8.14
N GLY A 606 18.43 -5.32 7.67
CA GLY A 606 17.45 -4.60 8.48
C GLY A 606 16.22 -5.47 8.81
N GLU A 607 15.12 -4.82 9.19
CA GLU A 607 13.86 -5.52 9.42
C GLU A 607 13.38 -6.24 8.14
N VAL A 608 13.15 -7.54 8.25
CA VAL A 608 12.65 -8.40 7.18
C VAL A 608 11.17 -8.64 7.41
N THR A 609 10.32 -8.14 6.53
CA THR A 609 8.88 -8.40 6.54
C THR A 609 8.46 -9.09 5.26
N VAL A 610 7.83 -10.26 5.37
CA VAL A 610 7.18 -10.98 4.26
C VAL A 610 5.70 -11.13 4.59
N ARG A 611 4.81 -10.75 3.65
CA ARG A 611 3.36 -10.80 3.81
C ARG A 611 2.65 -11.30 2.57
N ASP A 612 1.59 -12.09 2.79
CA ASP A 612 0.66 -12.56 1.76
C ASP A 612 1.35 -13.28 0.58
N THR A 613 2.45 -13.98 0.86
CA THR A 613 3.22 -14.73 -0.15
C THR A 613 2.69 -16.14 -0.33
N ALA A 614 2.43 -16.53 -1.58
CA ALA A 614 2.03 -17.88 -1.97
C ALA A 614 3.13 -18.54 -2.82
N ILE A 615 3.55 -19.74 -2.43
CA ILE A 615 4.56 -20.55 -3.13
C ILE A 615 3.92 -21.91 -3.43
N GLN A 616 3.77 -22.21 -4.72
CA GLN A 616 3.08 -23.41 -5.17
C GLN A 616 4.01 -24.64 -5.18
N ALA A 617 5.28 -24.48 -5.55
CA ALA A 617 6.31 -25.50 -5.42
C ALA A 617 7.70 -24.88 -5.25
N ALA A 618 8.50 -25.45 -4.34
CA ALA A 618 9.93 -25.17 -4.18
C ALA A 618 10.70 -26.49 -4.07
N GLY A 619 11.82 -26.62 -4.79
CA GLY A 619 12.66 -27.83 -4.80
C GLY A 619 13.53 -27.98 -3.55
N ALA A 620 13.77 -26.88 -2.82
CA ALA A 620 14.32 -26.87 -1.47
C ALA A 620 13.27 -26.31 -0.50
N ASN A 621 13.53 -25.16 0.14
CA ASN A 621 12.62 -24.61 1.15
C ASN A 621 11.55 -23.71 0.52
N GLY A 622 10.36 -23.62 1.11
CA GLY A 622 9.36 -22.63 0.70
C GLY A 622 9.89 -21.21 0.92
N VAL A 623 10.05 -20.83 2.19
CA VAL A 623 10.69 -19.56 2.58
C VAL A 623 11.90 -19.86 3.46
N PHE A 624 13.06 -19.31 3.11
CA PHE A 624 14.30 -19.41 3.86
C PHE A 624 14.83 -18.01 4.22
N VAL A 625 15.01 -17.74 5.51
CA VAL A 625 15.68 -16.54 6.03
C VAL A 625 16.90 -16.94 6.86
N ALA A 626 18.10 -16.41 6.55
CA ALA A 626 19.32 -16.82 7.25
C ALA A 626 20.32 -15.69 7.54
N GLY A 627 21.06 -15.85 8.64
CA GLY A 627 22.34 -15.21 8.91
C GLY A 627 23.46 -16.24 8.98
N GLN A 628 24.55 -16.00 8.25
CA GLN A 628 25.73 -16.87 8.19
C GLN A 628 27.02 -16.09 8.42
N ALA A 629 28.03 -16.76 8.97
CA ALA A 629 29.40 -16.25 9.17
C ALA A 629 29.44 -14.84 9.83
N GLY A 630 28.97 -14.76 11.07
CA GLY A 630 29.00 -13.55 11.90
C GLY A 630 28.04 -12.42 11.47
N SER A 631 26.97 -12.75 10.74
CA SER A 631 26.04 -11.75 10.21
C SER A 631 24.95 -11.36 11.21
N ASN A 632 24.35 -10.18 11.02
CA ASN A 632 23.30 -9.63 11.89
C ASN A 632 22.00 -9.40 11.13
N LEU A 633 20.91 -9.99 11.61
CA LEU A 633 19.55 -9.76 11.13
C LEU A 633 18.75 -9.11 12.27
N ALA A 634 17.99 -8.07 11.94
CA ALA A 634 17.10 -7.41 12.89
C ALA A 634 15.83 -8.27 13.16
N ALA A 635 14.64 -7.67 13.17
CA ALA A 635 13.40 -8.43 13.33
C ALA A 635 12.98 -9.08 12.00
N ILE A 636 12.52 -10.34 12.08
CA ILE A 636 11.96 -11.12 10.97
C ILE A 636 10.48 -11.36 11.26
N ALA A 637 9.59 -10.90 10.35
CA ALA A 637 8.15 -11.02 10.46
C ALA A 637 7.54 -11.67 9.20
N LEU A 638 7.09 -12.91 9.34
CA LEU A 638 6.55 -13.77 8.29
C LEU A 638 5.04 -13.96 8.53
N ASN A 639 4.18 -13.30 7.73
CA ASN A 639 2.74 -13.20 8.03
C ASN A 639 1.88 -13.70 6.86
N HIS A 640 0.93 -14.60 7.13
CA HIS A 640 -0.02 -15.12 6.15
C HIS A 640 0.64 -15.74 4.90
N LEU A 641 1.71 -16.50 5.12
CA LEU A 641 2.46 -17.16 4.05
C LEU A 641 1.93 -18.56 3.79
N SER A 642 1.88 -18.98 2.53
CA SER A 642 1.39 -20.30 2.13
C SER A 642 2.37 -21.01 1.20
N VAL A 643 2.84 -22.18 1.60
CA VAL A 643 3.73 -23.06 0.83
C VAL A 643 2.98 -24.35 0.56
N VAL A 644 2.65 -24.64 -0.70
CA VAL A 644 1.88 -25.85 -1.05
C VAL A 644 2.77 -27.09 -1.08
N GLN A 645 3.97 -26.99 -1.67
CA GLN A 645 4.98 -28.05 -1.67
C GLN A 645 6.39 -27.49 -1.49
N ALA A 646 7.18 -28.11 -0.61
CA ALA A 646 8.61 -27.86 -0.42
C ALA A 646 9.41 -29.19 -0.47
N GLY A 647 10.47 -29.22 -1.25
CA GLY A 647 11.38 -30.37 -1.39
C GLY A 647 12.35 -30.57 -0.22
N ALA A 648 12.42 -29.59 0.68
CA ALA A 648 13.02 -29.68 2.01
C ALA A 648 12.00 -29.15 3.06
N ASN A 649 12.22 -27.96 3.62
CA ASN A 649 11.38 -27.42 4.70
C ASN A 649 10.33 -26.42 4.19
N GLY A 650 9.13 -26.41 4.78
CA GLY A 650 8.09 -25.42 4.43
C GLY A 650 8.57 -24.00 4.73
N PHE A 651 9.03 -23.78 5.95
CA PHE A 651 9.66 -22.55 6.41
C PHE A 651 10.98 -22.87 7.13
N LEU A 652 12.05 -22.14 6.81
CA LEU A 652 13.36 -22.24 7.46
C LEU A 652 13.81 -20.85 7.92
N VAL A 653 14.14 -20.70 9.20
CA VAL A 653 14.85 -19.52 9.71
C VAL A 653 16.09 -19.99 10.47
N SER A 654 17.27 -19.47 10.11
CA SER A 654 18.55 -19.97 10.66
C SER A 654 19.53 -18.87 11.04
N ALA A 655 20.27 -19.08 12.13
CA ALA A 655 21.47 -18.36 12.51
C ALA A 655 22.63 -19.36 12.59
N ASP A 656 23.69 -19.16 11.80
CA ASP A 656 24.86 -20.06 11.77
C ASP A 656 26.19 -19.30 11.83
N GLN A 657 27.22 -19.95 12.38
CA GLN A 657 28.60 -19.48 12.52
C GLN A 657 28.69 -18.10 13.20
N GLY A 658 28.24 -18.01 14.46
CA GLY A 658 28.26 -16.79 15.27
C GLY A 658 27.32 -15.69 14.81
N SER A 659 26.28 -16.01 14.03
CA SER A 659 25.31 -15.03 13.53
C SER A 659 24.21 -14.73 14.57
N ILE A 660 23.59 -13.55 14.44
CA ILE A 660 22.56 -13.08 15.38
C ILE A 660 21.30 -12.67 14.61
N LEU A 661 20.18 -13.33 14.92
CA LEU A 661 18.83 -12.94 14.51
C LEU A 661 18.13 -12.35 15.74
N GLN A 662 17.78 -11.06 15.73
CA GLN A 662 17.28 -10.39 16.94
C GLN A 662 15.87 -10.85 17.37
N ARG A 663 15.01 -11.19 16.40
CA ARG A 663 13.62 -11.56 16.64
C ARG A 663 13.03 -12.33 15.47
N VAL A 664 12.20 -13.33 15.74
CA VAL A 664 11.45 -14.08 14.72
C VAL A 664 9.97 -14.12 15.07
N THR A 665 9.10 -13.90 14.09
CA THR A 665 7.64 -13.95 14.27
C THR A 665 6.99 -14.55 13.03
N LEU A 666 6.34 -15.70 13.18
CA LEU A 666 5.61 -16.44 12.14
C LEU A 666 4.12 -16.45 12.50
N VAL A 667 3.29 -15.72 11.73
CA VAL A 667 1.84 -15.62 11.97
C VAL A 667 1.06 -16.30 10.85
N SER A 668 0.29 -17.31 11.22
CA SER A 668 -0.52 -18.15 10.34
C SER A 668 0.22 -18.73 9.11
N PRO A 669 1.45 -19.28 9.24
CA PRO A 669 2.10 -19.99 8.15
C PRO A 669 1.29 -21.23 7.76
N ARG A 670 1.14 -21.48 6.46
CA ARG A 670 0.50 -22.69 5.91
C ARG A 670 1.52 -23.52 5.13
N VAL A 671 1.61 -24.81 5.45
CA VAL A 671 2.41 -25.80 4.72
C VAL A 671 1.50 -26.92 4.26
N GLY A 672 1.47 -27.18 2.95
CA GLY A 672 0.78 -28.33 2.36
C GLY A 672 1.60 -29.60 2.54
N GLN A 673 2.78 -29.67 1.93
CA GLN A 673 3.70 -30.81 2.06
C GLN A 673 5.14 -30.32 2.17
N ALA A 674 5.92 -30.93 3.06
CA ALA A 674 7.37 -30.74 3.17
C ALA A 674 8.08 -32.10 3.23
N SER A 675 9.14 -32.28 2.43
CA SER A 675 9.94 -33.53 2.43
C SER A 675 10.93 -33.63 3.61
N GLU A 676 11.11 -32.55 4.35
CA GLU A 676 11.79 -32.53 5.66
C GLU A 676 10.78 -32.02 6.70
N ASN A 677 10.98 -30.82 7.26
CA ASN A 677 10.16 -30.28 8.34
C ASN A 677 9.12 -29.28 7.84
N GLY A 678 7.97 -29.19 8.50
CA GLY A 678 6.98 -28.16 8.19
C GLY A 678 7.55 -26.76 8.45
N ILE A 679 8.08 -26.56 9.66
CA ILE A 679 8.78 -25.34 10.08
C ILE A 679 10.06 -25.75 10.81
N LEU A 680 11.20 -25.16 10.44
CA LEU A 680 12.49 -25.33 11.10
C LEU A 680 13.05 -23.97 11.54
N LEU A 681 13.33 -23.81 12.83
CA LEU A 681 14.03 -22.66 13.40
C LEU A 681 15.34 -23.16 14.05
N LEU A 682 16.47 -22.59 13.62
CA LEU A 682 17.80 -23.11 13.92
C LEU A 682 18.75 -22.00 14.43
N ALA A 683 19.44 -22.27 15.53
CA ALA A 683 20.65 -21.56 15.94
C ALA A 683 21.80 -22.57 16.05
N ASP A 684 22.87 -22.41 15.25
CA ASP A 684 24.01 -23.34 15.20
C ASP A 684 25.38 -22.62 15.24
N ASN A 685 26.42 -23.33 15.67
CA ASN A 685 27.81 -22.89 15.74
C ASN A 685 28.00 -21.53 16.45
N GLY A 686 27.61 -21.46 17.73
CA GLY A 686 27.75 -20.28 18.59
C GLY A 686 26.82 -19.11 18.22
N SER A 687 25.72 -19.37 17.52
CA SER A 687 24.79 -18.36 17.04
C SER A 687 23.63 -18.10 18.00
N GLN A 688 22.84 -17.06 17.70
CA GLN A 688 21.64 -16.73 18.46
C GLN A 688 20.47 -16.45 17.53
N VAL A 689 19.34 -17.13 17.76
CA VAL A 689 18.02 -16.66 17.32
C VAL A 689 17.29 -16.15 18.56
N GLY A 690 16.95 -14.87 18.56
CA GLY A 690 16.29 -14.18 19.66
C GLY A 690 14.83 -14.60 19.87
N ALA A 691 14.06 -13.75 20.54
CA ALA A 691 12.68 -14.07 20.90
C ALA A 691 11.85 -14.43 19.66
N THR A 692 11.24 -15.61 19.73
CA THR A 692 10.66 -16.33 18.61
C THR A 692 9.22 -16.73 18.90
N TRP A 693 8.29 -16.24 18.07
CA TRP A 693 6.86 -16.55 18.19
C TRP A 693 6.34 -17.22 16.91
N LEU A 694 5.77 -18.41 17.05
CA LEU A 694 4.99 -19.11 16.04
C LEU A 694 3.53 -19.14 16.50
N GLU A 695 2.63 -18.57 15.72
CA GLU A 695 1.21 -18.45 16.05
C GLU A 695 0.30 -18.90 14.91
N GLY A 696 -0.61 -19.83 15.18
CA GLY A 696 -1.70 -20.18 14.25
C GLY A 696 -1.25 -20.94 13.00
N GLY A 697 -0.11 -21.63 13.02
CA GLY A 697 0.40 -22.39 11.89
C GLY A 697 -0.51 -23.56 11.51
N MET A 698 -0.52 -23.94 10.22
CA MET A 698 -1.21 -25.14 9.72
C MET A 698 -0.27 -25.93 8.82
N ILE A 699 0.18 -27.08 9.28
CA ILE A 699 1.05 -28.01 8.56
C ILE A 699 0.23 -29.25 8.24
N GLN A 700 -0.11 -29.45 6.97
CA GLN A 700 -0.91 -30.61 6.54
C GLN A 700 -0.07 -31.89 6.58
N ALA A 701 1.13 -31.90 5.98
CA ALA A 701 2.10 -32.97 6.23
C ALA A 701 3.56 -32.48 6.20
N ALA A 702 4.39 -33.15 7.00
CA ALA A 702 5.85 -33.11 6.95
C ALA A 702 6.40 -34.55 7.00
N ALA A 703 7.49 -34.84 6.29
CA ALA A 703 8.11 -36.16 6.35
C ALA A 703 8.92 -36.35 7.64
N GLN A 704 9.66 -35.33 8.09
CA GLN A 704 10.37 -35.36 9.37
C GLN A 704 9.47 -34.80 10.47
N ASN A 705 9.69 -33.58 10.94
CA ASN A 705 8.93 -33.01 12.04
C ASN A 705 7.90 -31.98 11.56
N GLY A 706 6.75 -31.87 12.22
CA GLY A 706 5.81 -30.77 11.97
C GLY A 706 6.49 -29.42 12.23
N VAL A 707 7.03 -29.25 13.44
CA VAL A 707 7.83 -28.09 13.85
C VAL A 707 9.12 -28.58 14.54
N LEU A 708 10.29 -28.10 14.11
CA LEU A 708 11.60 -28.36 14.72
C LEU A 708 12.27 -27.06 15.15
N LEU A 709 12.75 -27.03 16.39
CA LEU A 709 13.21 -25.84 17.10
C LEU A 709 14.53 -26.21 17.79
N LEU A 710 15.66 -25.82 17.19
CA LEU A 710 16.99 -26.37 17.50
C LEU A 710 18.01 -25.30 17.88
N ALA A 711 18.63 -25.46 19.06
CA ALA A 711 19.86 -24.79 19.46
C ALA A 711 20.99 -25.83 19.49
N ASN A 712 22.04 -25.64 18.70
CA ASN A 712 23.16 -26.59 18.58
C ASN A 712 24.54 -25.91 18.67
N ASN A 713 25.58 -26.66 19.06
CA ASN A 713 26.98 -26.22 19.09
C ASN A 713 27.18 -24.87 19.83
N GLY A 714 26.80 -24.78 21.10
CA GLY A 714 26.97 -23.60 21.93
C GLY A 714 26.04 -22.42 21.60
N SER A 715 24.93 -22.68 20.91
CA SER A 715 23.99 -21.65 20.43
C SER A 715 22.85 -21.36 21.41
N ARG A 716 22.08 -20.29 21.15
CA ARG A 716 21.08 -19.77 22.08
C ARG A 716 19.73 -19.47 21.45
N LEU A 717 18.66 -19.90 22.13
CA LEU A 717 17.26 -19.55 21.88
C LEU A 717 16.62 -18.96 23.16
N PRO A 718 16.71 -17.63 23.41
CA PRO A 718 16.29 -17.05 24.68
C PRO A 718 14.80 -17.22 24.99
N THR A 719 13.93 -17.10 23.98
CA THR A 719 12.48 -17.25 24.18
C THR A 719 11.85 -17.83 22.95
N LEU A 720 11.09 -18.90 23.14
CA LEU A 720 10.39 -19.65 22.12
C LEU A 720 8.94 -19.84 22.55
N ALA A 721 8.00 -19.45 21.69
CA ALA A 721 6.58 -19.67 21.90
C ALA A 721 5.93 -20.26 20.65
N VAL A 722 5.31 -21.43 20.78
CA VAL A 722 4.53 -22.09 19.72
C VAL A 722 3.08 -22.20 20.18
N THR A 723 2.19 -21.48 19.49
CA THR A 723 0.80 -21.34 19.92
C THR A 723 -0.19 -21.60 18.80
N ARG A 724 -1.30 -22.26 19.16
CA ARG A 724 -2.47 -22.48 18.26
C ARG A 724 -2.11 -23.11 16.90
N THR A 725 -1.02 -23.86 16.83
CA THR A 725 -0.50 -24.49 15.61
C THR A 725 -1.12 -25.88 15.43
N GLN A 726 -1.45 -26.22 14.18
CA GLN A 726 -2.03 -27.49 13.77
C GLN A 726 -1.02 -28.29 12.95
N VAL A 727 -0.81 -29.56 13.30
CA VAL A 727 0.00 -30.53 12.54
C VAL A 727 -0.87 -31.75 12.24
N GLY A 728 -1.04 -32.09 10.95
CA GLY A 728 -1.98 -33.11 10.49
C GLY A 728 -1.37 -34.50 10.20
N ASP A 729 -0.14 -34.54 9.69
CA ASP A 729 0.64 -35.75 9.44
C ASP A 729 2.14 -35.43 9.64
N ALA A 730 2.85 -36.19 10.48
CA ALA A 730 4.31 -36.14 10.62
C ALA A 730 4.84 -37.57 10.55
N ARG A 731 5.58 -37.94 9.50
CA ARG A 731 5.74 -39.35 9.09
C ARG A 731 7.17 -39.79 8.77
N ASP A 732 7.94 -40.08 9.82
CA ASP A 732 9.17 -40.89 9.75
C ASP A 732 9.25 -41.87 10.94
N SER A 733 9.87 -43.02 10.74
CA SER A 733 10.04 -44.08 11.75
C SER A 733 11.42 -44.07 12.42
N SER A 734 12.18 -42.98 12.32
CA SER A 734 13.44 -42.79 13.03
C SER A 734 13.20 -42.11 14.38
N THR A 735 14.01 -42.41 15.40
CA THR A 735 13.76 -41.98 16.79
C THR A 735 13.99 -40.49 17.08
N ILE A 736 14.32 -39.70 16.05
CA ILE A 736 14.62 -38.25 16.13
C ILE A 736 13.86 -37.43 15.08
N ALA A 737 13.03 -38.07 14.26
CA ALA A 737 12.15 -37.43 13.29
C ALA A 737 10.76 -38.08 13.35
N GLY A 738 9.79 -37.56 12.60
CA GLY A 738 8.40 -38.00 12.71
C GLY A 738 7.65 -37.38 13.90
N ASN A 739 8.22 -36.38 14.59
CA ASN A 739 7.57 -35.73 15.73
C ASN A 739 6.57 -34.66 15.27
N GLY A 740 5.51 -34.44 16.06
CA GLY A 740 4.59 -33.33 15.83
C GLY A 740 5.28 -31.99 16.08
N LEU A 741 5.96 -31.88 17.21
CA LEU A 741 6.80 -30.74 17.59
C LEU A 741 8.03 -31.23 18.38
N LEU A 742 9.23 -30.83 17.94
CA LEU A 742 10.51 -31.15 18.61
C LEU A 742 11.25 -29.87 19.01
N ILE A 743 11.61 -29.78 20.28
CA ILE A 743 12.48 -28.75 20.86
C ILE A 743 13.78 -29.42 21.33
N LEU A 744 14.92 -28.96 20.83
CA LEU A 744 16.22 -29.57 21.08
C LEU A 744 17.27 -28.51 21.45
N ALA A 745 17.90 -28.70 22.61
CA ALA A 745 19.15 -28.04 22.99
C ALA A 745 20.26 -29.11 23.00
N ASP A 746 21.25 -28.98 22.11
CA ASP A 746 22.35 -29.94 21.96
C ASP A 746 23.73 -29.27 21.97
N GLN A 747 24.76 -30.02 22.39
CA GLN A 747 26.17 -29.65 22.37
C GLN A 747 26.47 -28.27 22.99
N GLY A 748 26.18 -28.13 24.30
CA GLY A 748 26.46 -26.94 25.10
C GLY A 748 25.54 -25.75 24.84
N SER A 749 24.36 -26.00 24.26
CA SER A 749 23.40 -24.95 23.87
C SER A 749 22.40 -24.59 24.98
N TRP A 750 21.72 -23.46 24.84
CA TRP A 750 20.83 -22.94 25.87
C TRP A 750 19.49 -22.44 25.33
N ILE A 751 18.40 -22.86 25.97
CA ILE A 751 17.03 -22.38 25.75
C ILE A 751 16.49 -21.82 27.07
N GLU A 752 16.32 -20.50 27.18
CA GLU A 752 15.87 -19.87 28.43
C GLU A 752 14.36 -20.05 28.67
N THR A 753 13.52 -20.05 27.63
CA THR A 753 12.09 -20.39 27.79
C THR A 753 11.50 -21.02 26.54
N ALA A 754 10.82 -22.16 26.71
CA ALA A 754 10.07 -22.88 25.68
C ALA A 754 8.59 -23.03 26.09
N SER A 755 7.70 -22.24 25.48
CA SER A 755 6.24 -22.33 25.72
C SER A 755 5.52 -22.95 24.52
N VAL A 756 4.77 -24.01 24.74
CA VAL A 756 4.01 -24.77 23.73
C VAL A 756 2.56 -24.83 24.18
N THR A 757 1.73 -23.91 23.69
CA THR A 757 0.38 -23.68 24.22
C THR A 757 -0.75 -23.78 23.19
N GLY A 758 -1.74 -24.63 23.46
CA GLY A 758 -2.99 -24.67 22.70
C GLY A 758 -2.88 -25.22 21.28
N ASN A 759 -1.88 -26.07 21.02
CA ASN A 759 -1.63 -26.67 19.70
C ASN A 759 -2.47 -27.94 19.50
N GLN A 760 -2.68 -28.33 18.24
CA GLN A 760 -3.44 -29.54 17.86
C GLN A 760 -2.57 -30.41 16.95
N LEU A 761 -2.25 -31.62 17.40
CA LEU A 761 -1.31 -32.51 16.73
C LEU A 761 -1.96 -33.88 16.51
N GLY A 762 -1.81 -34.43 15.31
CA GLY A 762 -2.19 -35.81 15.01
C GLY A 762 -1.52 -36.36 13.77
N GLY A 763 -1.70 -37.66 13.52
CA GLY A 763 -1.05 -38.35 12.39
C GLY A 763 0.48 -38.42 12.54
N VAL A 764 0.96 -38.50 13.78
CA VAL A 764 2.37 -38.38 14.15
C VAL A 764 2.96 -39.77 14.40
N SER A 765 4.05 -40.13 13.72
CA SER A 765 4.66 -41.47 13.81
C SER A 765 5.70 -41.64 14.92
N ALA A 766 6.23 -40.55 15.47
CA ALA A 766 7.08 -40.55 16.67
C ALA A 766 6.34 -39.88 17.84
N SER A 767 7.02 -39.04 18.64
CA SER A 767 6.40 -38.37 19.77
C SER A 767 5.54 -37.17 19.34
N GLY A 768 4.44 -36.92 20.04
CA GLY A 768 3.55 -35.78 19.78
C GLY A 768 4.27 -34.45 20.02
N ILE A 769 4.75 -34.24 21.25
CA ILE A 769 5.66 -33.15 21.60
C ILE A 769 6.87 -33.74 22.31
N GLN A 770 8.06 -33.45 21.81
CA GLN A 770 9.33 -33.84 22.42
C GLN A 770 10.16 -32.61 22.81
N LEU A 771 10.70 -32.63 24.03
CA LEU A 771 11.70 -31.71 24.54
C LEU A 771 12.94 -32.51 24.96
N LEU A 772 14.10 -32.16 24.41
CA LEU A 772 15.36 -32.83 24.70
C LEU A 772 16.46 -31.80 25.01
N ALA A 773 17.13 -31.98 26.15
CA ALA A 773 18.40 -31.32 26.48
C ALA A 773 19.50 -32.39 26.51
N ALA A 774 20.49 -32.26 25.63
CA ALA A 774 21.56 -33.23 25.42
C ALA A 774 22.94 -32.55 25.33
N GLY A 775 24.00 -33.32 25.61
CA GLY A 775 25.39 -32.88 25.41
C GLY A 775 25.76 -31.62 26.18
N GLN A 776 25.59 -31.60 27.51
CA GLN A 776 25.90 -30.46 28.39
C GLN A 776 25.07 -29.19 28.11
N SER A 777 23.83 -29.36 27.61
CA SER A 777 22.94 -28.24 27.28
C SER A 777 21.99 -27.89 28.43
N GLN A 778 21.32 -26.74 28.32
CA GLN A 778 20.46 -26.19 29.37
C GLN A 778 19.10 -25.75 28.80
N VAL A 779 18.01 -26.09 29.49
CA VAL A 779 16.68 -25.50 29.29
C VAL A 779 16.16 -24.98 30.62
N ASP A 780 15.90 -23.68 30.77
CA ASP A 780 15.49 -23.18 32.09
C ASP A 780 14.03 -23.51 32.36
N ILE A 781 13.13 -23.04 31.49
CA ILE A 781 11.68 -23.22 31.67
C ILE A 781 11.06 -23.83 30.41
N ALA A 782 10.34 -24.93 30.58
CA ALA A 782 9.47 -25.51 29.56
C ALA A 782 8.01 -25.54 30.04
N GLU A 783 7.12 -24.90 29.30
CA GLU A 783 5.68 -24.85 29.56
C GLU A 783 4.91 -25.52 28.43
N ILE A 784 4.37 -26.72 28.66
CA ILE A 784 3.60 -27.46 27.66
C ILE A 784 2.15 -27.53 28.16
N GLN A 785 1.29 -26.67 27.61
CA GLN A 785 -0.05 -26.43 28.19
C GLN A 785 -1.20 -26.44 27.17
N ASN A 786 -2.36 -26.96 27.59
CA ASN A 786 -3.62 -26.89 26.81
C ASN A 786 -3.55 -27.53 25.41
N ASN A 787 -2.58 -28.39 25.12
CA ASN A 787 -2.43 -29.00 23.79
C ASN A 787 -3.36 -30.20 23.61
N GLN A 788 -3.77 -30.48 22.37
CA GLN A 788 -4.59 -31.62 21.99
C GLN A 788 -3.78 -32.55 21.07
N LEU A 789 -3.51 -33.75 21.54
CA LEU A 789 -2.72 -34.77 20.84
C LEU A 789 -3.62 -35.98 20.55
N GLN A 790 -3.78 -36.32 19.27
CA GLN A 790 -4.68 -37.39 18.85
C GLN A 790 -4.05 -38.27 17.77
N THR A 791 -4.00 -39.59 17.99
CA THR A 791 -3.39 -40.54 17.04
C THR A 791 -1.90 -40.24 16.85
N ILE A 792 -1.14 -40.60 17.89
CA ILE A 792 0.33 -40.50 17.98
C ILE A 792 0.85 -41.93 18.12
N ASP A 793 1.78 -42.38 17.28
CA ASP A 793 2.28 -43.76 17.32
C ASP A 793 3.39 -43.96 18.39
N GLY A 794 4.12 -42.90 18.75
CA GLY A 794 5.06 -42.87 19.87
C GLY A 794 4.45 -42.32 21.15
N GLU A 795 5.28 -41.65 21.97
CA GLU A 795 4.88 -40.99 23.22
C GLU A 795 4.00 -39.76 22.94
N GLY A 796 3.06 -39.45 23.84
CA GLY A 796 2.27 -38.22 23.72
C GLY A 796 3.15 -36.98 23.96
N LEU A 797 3.60 -36.82 25.22
CA LEU A 797 4.55 -35.78 25.63
C LEU A 797 5.81 -36.44 26.19
N LEU A 798 6.98 -36.06 25.67
CA LEU A 798 8.28 -36.62 26.05
C LEU A 798 9.24 -35.51 26.47
N VAL A 799 9.75 -35.59 27.70
CA VAL A 799 10.79 -34.69 28.23
C VAL A 799 12.02 -35.53 28.59
N ILE A 800 13.18 -35.19 28.03
CA ILE A 800 14.44 -35.89 28.26
C ILE A 800 15.53 -34.89 28.66
N VAL A 801 16.25 -35.23 29.72
CA VAL A 801 17.52 -34.62 30.11
C VAL A 801 18.59 -35.70 30.10
N ASP A 802 19.61 -35.56 29.25
CA ASP A 802 20.66 -36.57 29.11
C ASP A 802 22.07 -35.94 29.01
N SER A 803 23.11 -36.74 29.21
CA SER A 803 24.50 -36.40 28.91
C SER A 803 24.94 -35.10 29.60
N GLN A 804 24.83 -35.07 30.94
CA GLN A 804 25.19 -33.93 31.80
C GLN A 804 24.43 -32.62 31.51
N SER A 805 23.27 -32.70 30.86
CA SER A 805 22.41 -31.53 30.59
C SER A 805 21.51 -31.19 31.77
N GLN A 806 20.87 -30.02 31.73
CA GLN A 806 19.92 -29.59 32.76
C GLN A 806 18.60 -29.10 32.16
N ILE A 807 17.49 -29.50 32.78
CA ILE A 807 16.20 -28.80 32.66
C ILE A 807 15.78 -28.31 34.05
N THR A 808 15.64 -26.99 34.24
CA THR A 808 15.33 -26.43 35.57
C THR A 808 13.86 -26.66 35.95
N GLN A 809 12.92 -26.42 35.04
CA GLN A 809 11.51 -26.72 35.26
C GLN A 809 10.79 -27.16 33.98
N ALA A 810 10.03 -28.26 34.05
CA ALA A 810 9.10 -28.71 33.03
C ALA A 810 7.66 -28.75 33.58
N VAL A 811 6.79 -27.85 33.09
CA VAL A 811 5.38 -27.73 33.46
C VAL A 811 4.50 -28.31 32.36
N LEU A 812 3.86 -29.45 32.61
CA LEU A 812 2.99 -30.16 31.67
C LEU A 812 1.55 -30.11 32.19
N THR A 813 0.74 -29.13 31.73
CA THR A 813 -0.55 -28.82 32.35
C THR A 813 -1.75 -28.79 31.38
N ASN A 814 -2.87 -29.43 31.78
CA ASN A 814 -4.15 -29.39 31.05
C ASN A 814 -4.08 -29.85 29.58
N ASN A 815 -3.17 -30.77 29.25
CA ASN A 815 -3.08 -31.35 27.91
C ASN A 815 -4.08 -32.52 27.76
N GLN A 816 -4.61 -32.68 26.55
CA GLN A 816 -5.57 -33.74 26.19
C GLN A 816 -4.89 -34.71 25.23
N LEU A 817 -4.69 -35.95 25.67
CA LEU A 817 -4.00 -37.01 24.93
C LEU A 817 -4.97 -38.16 24.66
N GLN A 818 -5.12 -38.55 23.39
CA GLN A 818 -6.02 -39.62 22.99
C GLN A 818 -5.40 -40.51 21.90
N THR A 819 -5.44 -41.83 22.10
CA THR A 819 -4.89 -42.83 21.16
C THR A 819 -3.39 -42.60 20.96
N ILE A 820 -2.62 -43.05 21.94
CA ILE A 820 -1.16 -42.90 22.02
C ILE A 820 -0.52 -44.29 21.96
N GLY A 821 0.39 -44.52 21.01
CA GLY A 821 1.04 -45.81 20.81
C GLY A 821 2.06 -46.13 21.90
N GLY A 822 2.78 -45.13 22.40
CA GLY A 822 3.73 -45.25 23.53
C GLY A 822 3.11 -44.90 24.88
N VAL A 823 3.90 -44.20 25.70
CA VAL A 823 3.49 -43.63 27.00
C VAL A 823 2.71 -42.33 26.77
N GLY A 824 1.70 -42.04 27.61
CA GLY A 824 0.98 -40.77 27.55
C GLY A 824 1.90 -39.56 27.80
N ILE A 825 2.42 -39.42 29.02
CA ILE A 825 3.44 -38.41 29.37
C ILE A 825 4.65 -39.11 29.97
N GLN A 826 5.83 -38.86 29.41
CA GLN A 826 7.10 -39.43 29.88
C GLN A 826 8.11 -38.31 30.21
N ALA A 827 8.75 -38.39 31.37
CA ALA A 827 9.83 -37.49 31.78
C ALA A 827 11.04 -38.30 32.28
N ILE A 828 12.22 -37.99 31.75
CA ILE A 828 13.44 -38.79 31.91
C ILE A 828 14.60 -37.88 32.30
N ALA A 829 15.35 -38.29 33.34
CA ALA A 829 16.70 -37.80 33.60
C ALA A 829 17.67 -38.99 33.50
N ASP A 830 18.56 -38.97 32.50
CA ASP A 830 19.50 -40.05 32.21
C ASP A 830 20.93 -39.49 32.08
N GLY A 831 21.95 -40.36 32.08
CA GLY A 831 23.32 -40.00 31.71
C GLY A 831 23.92 -38.79 32.46
N GLU A 832 23.79 -38.75 33.79
CA GLU A 832 24.17 -37.61 34.66
C GLU A 832 23.39 -36.30 34.40
N GLY A 833 22.29 -36.33 33.63
CA GLY A 833 21.39 -35.20 33.41
C GLY A 833 20.51 -34.87 34.63
N GLN A 834 20.14 -33.59 34.79
CA GLN A 834 19.36 -33.09 35.93
C GLN A 834 18.04 -32.44 35.51
N LEU A 835 16.91 -32.94 36.03
CA LEU A 835 15.58 -32.35 35.90
C LEU A 835 15.13 -31.83 37.28
N SER A 836 15.33 -30.55 37.55
CA SER A 836 15.11 -30.02 38.91
C SER A 836 13.64 -29.96 39.32
N ALA A 837 12.71 -29.72 38.39
CA ALA A 837 11.29 -29.87 38.68
C ALA A 837 10.52 -30.36 37.45
N VAL A 838 9.59 -31.29 37.67
CA VAL A 838 8.60 -31.72 36.69
C VAL A 838 7.20 -31.74 37.30
N ASP A 839 6.34 -30.84 36.80
CA ASP A 839 4.99 -30.62 37.28
C ASP A 839 3.97 -31.11 36.23
N ILE A 840 3.41 -32.30 36.45
CA ILE A 840 2.43 -32.94 35.54
C ILE A 840 1.04 -32.78 36.14
N THR A 841 0.30 -31.75 35.71
CA THR A 841 -0.94 -31.32 36.39
C THR A 841 -2.18 -31.29 35.50
N ALA A 842 -3.29 -31.86 35.97
CA ALA A 842 -4.61 -31.78 35.35
C ALA A 842 -4.67 -32.25 33.87
N ASN A 843 -3.76 -33.11 33.44
CA ASN A 843 -3.79 -33.68 32.10
C ASN A 843 -4.85 -34.77 31.97
N HIS A 844 -5.39 -34.92 30.77
CA HIS A 844 -6.44 -35.87 30.45
C HIS A 844 -5.94 -36.88 29.41
N ILE A 845 -5.70 -38.12 29.81
CA ILE A 845 -5.03 -39.15 29.01
C ILE A 845 -5.99 -40.34 28.78
N ARG A 846 -6.17 -40.73 27.51
CA ARG A 846 -6.99 -41.90 27.13
C ARG A 846 -6.31 -42.78 26.09
N GLN A 847 -6.45 -44.09 26.26
CA GLN A 847 -6.06 -45.09 25.25
C GLN A 847 -4.57 -45.03 24.90
N THR A 848 -3.71 -45.36 25.88
CA THR A 848 -2.27 -45.59 25.68
C THR A 848 -2.00 -47.08 25.50
N THR A 849 -0.95 -47.49 24.77
CA THR A 849 -0.46 -48.89 24.85
C THR A 849 0.64 -49.08 25.89
N GLY A 850 1.43 -48.02 26.16
CA GLY A 850 2.30 -47.93 27.33
C GLY A 850 1.57 -47.43 28.57
N SER A 851 2.36 -46.99 29.57
CA SER A 851 1.85 -46.37 30.79
C SER A 851 1.17 -45.02 30.52
N GLY A 852 0.34 -44.56 31.45
CA GLY A 852 -0.34 -43.27 31.33
C GLY A 852 0.61 -42.10 31.57
N ILE A 853 1.30 -42.13 32.71
CA ILE A 853 2.37 -41.19 33.06
C ILE A 853 3.57 -41.99 33.58
N GLN A 854 4.77 -41.70 33.09
CA GLN A 854 6.03 -42.30 33.55
C GLN A 854 7.08 -41.22 33.84
N VAL A 855 7.67 -41.22 35.04
CA VAL A 855 8.75 -40.29 35.41
C VAL A 855 9.92 -41.08 36.00
N PHE A 856 11.13 -41.00 35.43
CA PHE A 856 12.25 -41.78 35.97
C PHE A 856 13.64 -41.18 35.83
N ALA A 857 14.50 -41.55 36.78
CA ALA A 857 15.91 -41.22 36.83
C ALA A 857 16.76 -42.49 36.59
N ALA A 858 17.62 -42.49 35.57
CA ALA A 858 18.48 -43.61 35.19
C ALA A 858 19.96 -43.18 35.06
N ASN A 859 20.88 -44.15 35.09
CA ASN A 859 22.32 -43.96 34.87
C ASN A 859 22.94 -42.69 35.50
N GLN A 860 22.77 -42.53 36.81
CA GLN A 860 23.20 -41.35 37.61
C GLN A 860 22.47 -40.02 37.35
N GLY A 861 21.46 -39.99 36.48
CA GLY A 861 20.55 -38.85 36.31
C GLY A 861 19.76 -38.52 37.58
N GLN A 862 19.30 -37.28 37.68
CA GLN A 862 18.73 -36.70 38.91
C GLN A 862 17.39 -36.00 38.65
N ILE A 863 16.39 -36.27 39.50
CA ILE A 863 15.10 -35.58 39.51
C ILE A 863 14.84 -35.02 40.91
N ASP A 864 14.98 -33.71 41.11
CA ASP A 864 14.85 -33.14 42.46
C ASP A 864 13.38 -33.15 42.93
N ASN A 865 12.44 -32.83 42.04
CA ASN A 865 11.00 -32.79 42.36
C ASN A 865 10.10 -33.26 41.21
N ALA A 866 9.41 -34.39 41.41
CA ALA A 866 8.36 -34.87 40.51
C ALA A 866 6.97 -34.76 41.17
N GLN A 867 6.14 -33.84 40.67
CA GLN A 867 4.77 -33.62 41.13
C GLN A 867 3.76 -34.05 40.05
N ILE A 868 2.97 -35.06 40.34
CA ILE A 868 1.95 -35.61 39.42
C ILE A 868 0.59 -35.42 40.08
N THR A 869 -0.16 -34.41 39.64
CA THR A 869 -1.32 -33.90 40.39
C THR A 869 -2.59 -33.79 39.55
N ALA A 870 -3.71 -34.30 40.09
CA ALA A 870 -5.06 -34.12 39.53
C ALA A 870 -5.25 -34.58 38.07
N ASN A 871 -4.41 -35.49 37.56
CA ASN A 871 -4.53 -36.02 36.21
C ASN A 871 -5.66 -37.06 36.12
N THR A 872 -6.32 -37.16 34.97
CA THR A 872 -7.37 -38.15 34.68
C THR A 872 -6.92 -39.10 33.58
N LEU A 873 -6.81 -40.38 33.91
CA LEU A 873 -6.29 -41.45 33.05
C LEU A 873 -7.35 -42.54 32.87
N THR A 874 -7.61 -42.95 31.62
CA THR A 874 -8.57 -44.02 31.30
C THR A 874 -8.09 -44.93 30.18
N ALA A 875 -8.22 -46.24 30.36
CA ALA A 875 -7.86 -47.28 29.39
C ALA A 875 -6.36 -47.21 29.03
N ILE A 876 -5.53 -47.65 29.96
CA ILE A 876 -4.07 -47.53 29.93
C ILE A 876 -3.46 -48.93 29.75
N GLY A 877 -2.58 -49.09 28.75
CA GLY A 877 -2.05 -50.40 28.33
C GLY A 877 -1.00 -51.02 29.27
N GLN A 878 -0.44 -50.25 30.20
CA GLN A 878 0.44 -50.74 31.27
C GLN A 878 0.03 -50.13 32.63
N ASP A 879 0.96 -49.49 33.33
CA ASP A 879 0.73 -48.83 34.63
C ASP A 879 0.03 -47.47 34.42
N GLY A 880 -0.89 -47.10 35.32
CA GLY A 880 -1.54 -45.80 35.28
C GLY A 880 -0.54 -44.65 35.42
N ILE A 881 0.03 -44.52 36.62
CA ILE A 881 1.12 -43.58 36.92
C ILE A 881 2.27 -44.38 37.52
N VAL A 882 3.47 -44.22 36.96
CA VAL A 882 4.68 -44.87 37.45
C VAL A 882 5.83 -43.88 37.63
N ALA A 883 6.51 -43.92 38.77
CA ALA A 883 7.74 -43.17 39.00
C ALA A 883 8.83 -44.04 39.63
N PHE A 884 10.06 -43.94 39.13
CA PHE A 884 11.16 -44.76 39.64
C PHE A 884 12.56 -44.17 39.48
N ALA A 885 13.51 -44.77 40.18
CA ALA A 885 14.93 -44.51 40.01
C ALA A 885 15.68 -45.83 39.83
N GLU A 886 16.60 -45.88 38.86
CA GLU A 886 17.40 -47.07 38.56
C GLU A 886 18.85 -46.80 38.17
N THR A 887 19.70 -47.82 38.23
CA THR A 887 21.10 -47.79 37.77
C THR A 887 21.88 -46.59 38.33
N GLY A 888 21.72 -46.34 39.63
CA GLY A 888 22.35 -45.23 40.35
C GLY A 888 21.70 -43.85 40.16
N GLY A 889 20.63 -43.76 39.37
CA GLY A 889 19.78 -42.56 39.26
C GLY A 889 19.09 -42.22 40.60
N GLN A 890 18.75 -40.95 40.77
CA GLN A 890 18.24 -40.41 42.04
C GLN A 890 17.02 -39.53 41.83
N MET A 891 16.04 -39.67 42.72
CA MET A 891 14.85 -38.83 42.77
C MET A 891 14.63 -38.35 44.22
N THR A 892 14.72 -37.04 44.47
CA THR A 892 14.64 -36.52 45.85
C THR A 892 13.20 -36.52 46.36
N THR A 893 12.23 -36.10 45.52
CA THR A 893 10.80 -36.19 45.84
C THR A 893 9.97 -36.70 44.67
N ALA A 894 9.05 -37.62 44.96
CA ALA A 894 8.09 -38.21 44.03
C ALA A 894 6.69 -38.15 44.64
N SER A 895 5.77 -37.40 44.04
CA SER A 895 4.46 -37.07 44.62
C SER A 895 3.33 -37.33 43.64
N PHE A 896 2.38 -38.19 44.01
CA PHE A 896 1.13 -38.44 43.29
C PHE A 896 -0.04 -37.92 44.13
N ASP A 897 -0.68 -36.81 43.75
CA ASP A 897 -1.81 -36.24 44.50
C ASP A 897 -3.10 -36.10 43.67
N ARG A 898 -4.24 -36.57 44.19
CA ARG A 898 -5.59 -36.39 43.59
C ARG A 898 -5.78 -36.91 42.14
N ASN A 899 -4.92 -37.80 41.66
CA ASN A 899 -5.07 -38.38 40.32
C ASN A 899 -6.22 -39.40 40.27
N GLN A 900 -6.83 -39.55 39.10
CA GLN A 900 -7.88 -40.53 38.82
C GLN A 900 -7.39 -41.49 37.73
N VAL A 901 -7.21 -42.77 38.08
CA VAL A 901 -6.76 -43.82 37.17
C VAL A 901 -7.87 -44.86 37.02
N SER A 902 -8.24 -45.17 35.78
CA SER A 902 -9.31 -46.12 35.46
C SER A 902 -8.89 -47.05 34.33
N LEU A 903 -9.18 -48.35 34.44
CA LEU A 903 -8.89 -49.35 33.40
C LEU A 903 -7.39 -49.39 33.01
N ALA A 904 -6.50 -49.47 34.00
CA ALA A 904 -5.07 -49.74 33.77
C ALA A 904 -4.83 -51.25 33.67
N ALA A 905 -4.05 -51.70 32.68
CA ALA A 905 -3.84 -53.12 32.43
C ALA A 905 -2.85 -53.78 33.40
N GLN A 906 -1.99 -53.00 34.06
CA GLN A 906 -1.10 -53.44 35.14
C GLN A 906 -1.47 -52.72 36.44
N ASP A 907 -0.57 -51.92 37.02
CA ASP A 907 -0.79 -51.27 38.30
C ASP A 907 -1.50 -49.91 38.14
N GLY A 908 -2.22 -49.49 39.18
CA GLY A 908 -2.87 -48.17 39.20
C GLY A 908 -1.85 -47.04 39.39
N LEU A 909 -1.13 -47.09 40.51
CA LEU A 909 -0.08 -46.15 40.89
C LEU A 909 1.15 -46.94 41.36
N ARG A 910 2.33 -46.61 40.85
CA ARG A 910 3.55 -47.39 41.10
C ARG A 910 4.75 -46.49 41.39
N LEU A 911 5.43 -46.73 42.52
CA LEU A 911 6.57 -45.93 42.96
C LEU A 911 7.68 -46.87 43.46
N PHE A 912 8.85 -46.88 42.82
CA PHE A 912 9.90 -47.84 43.19
C PHE A 912 11.34 -47.39 42.95
N ALA A 913 12.28 -48.10 43.57
CA ALA A 913 13.71 -47.97 43.30
C ALA A 913 14.30 -49.36 42.98
N THR A 914 15.04 -49.48 41.87
CA THR A 914 15.63 -50.75 41.40
C THR A 914 17.09 -50.57 40.99
N ASN A 915 17.85 -51.65 40.85
CA ASN A 915 19.22 -51.65 40.30
C ASN A 915 20.19 -50.62 40.95
N GLY A 916 20.04 -50.35 42.24
CA GLY A 916 20.85 -49.38 42.98
C GLY A 916 20.43 -47.91 42.83
N GLY A 917 19.28 -47.64 42.24
CA GLY A 917 18.65 -46.31 42.24
C GLY A 917 18.09 -45.91 43.61
N MET A 918 17.74 -44.63 43.75
CA MET A 918 17.20 -44.08 44.99
C MET A 918 16.03 -43.14 44.74
N VAL A 919 14.91 -43.36 45.42
CA VAL A 919 13.82 -42.39 45.56
C VAL A 919 13.79 -41.99 47.04
N GLU A 920 14.19 -40.76 47.41
CA GLU A 920 14.36 -40.39 48.82
C GLU A 920 13.02 -40.25 49.55
N GLN A 921 12.04 -39.60 48.92
CA GLN A 921 10.71 -39.38 49.51
C GLN A 921 9.59 -39.65 48.51
N GLY A 922 8.83 -40.72 48.75
CA GLY A 922 7.60 -41.02 48.01
C GLY A 922 6.35 -40.53 48.73
N GLN A 923 5.42 -39.92 47.99
CA GLN A 923 4.10 -39.50 48.48
C GLN A 923 3.02 -39.92 47.48
N ILE A 924 1.98 -40.59 47.97
CA ILE A 924 0.84 -41.06 47.19
C ILE A 924 -0.41 -40.70 47.99
N THR A 925 -1.06 -39.58 47.66
CA THR A 925 -2.15 -39.00 48.45
C THR A 925 -3.43 -38.73 47.68
N ASN A 926 -4.58 -39.00 48.30
CA ASN A 926 -5.91 -38.62 47.79
C ASN A 926 -6.26 -39.13 46.38
N ASN A 927 -5.54 -40.12 45.83
CA ASN A 927 -5.77 -40.61 44.48
C ASN A 927 -6.95 -41.59 44.41
N GLN A 928 -7.49 -41.79 43.23
CA GLN A 928 -8.53 -42.78 42.93
C GLN A 928 -8.02 -43.77 41.88
N THR A 929 -8.07 -45.07 42.16
CA THR A 929 -7.79 -46.14 41.19
C THR A 929 -9.00 -47.05 41.05
N GLN A 930 -9.37 -47.37 39.81
CA GLN A 930 -10.56 -48.17 39.51
C GLN A 930 -10.30 -49.20 38.39
N GLN A 931 -10.66 -50.47 38.65
CA GLN A 931 -10.58 -51.57 37.68
C GLN A 931 -9.17 -51.73 37.08
N VAL A 932 -8.19 -52.08 37.92
CA VAL A 932 -6.78 -52.25 37.52
C VAL A 932 -6.38 -53.72 37.42
N GLY A 933 -5.52 -54.04 36.46
CA GLY A 933 -5.18 -55.42 36.07
C GLY A 933 -4.23 -56.16 37.01
N ASN A 934 -3.53 -55.46 37.90
CA ASN A 934 -2.73 -56.05 38.97
C ASN A 934 -2.96 -55.33 40.32
N THR A 935 -2.08 -54.42 40.73
CA THR A 935 -2.08 -53.79 42.05
C THR A 935 -2.61 -52.36 42.00
N GLY A 936 -3.44 -51.96 42.97
CA GLY A 936 -3.98 -50.60 43.08
C GLY A 936 -2.90 -49.54 43.30
N VAL A 937 -2.06 -49.74 44.33
CA VAL A 937 -0.92 -48.91 44.69
C VAL A 937 0.27 -49.80 45.06
N PHE A 938 1.38 -49.66 44.34
CA PHE A 938 2.60 -50.46 44.51
C PHE A 938 3.78 -49.58 44.94
N GLY A 939 4.45 -49.93 46.04
CA GLY A 939 5.61 -49.25 46.59
C GLY A 939 6.76 -50.21 46.89
N PHE A 940 7.95 -50.03 46.29
CA PHE A 940 8.99 -51.07 46.34
C PHE A 940 10.43 -50.55 46.30
N ALA A 941 11.34 -51.25 46.97
CA ALA A 941 12.78 -51.12 46.74
C ALA A 941 13.44 -52.51 46.76
N ASP A 942 14.26 -52.81 45.75
CA ASP A 942 15.01 -54.08 45.68
C ASP A 942 16.48 -53.95 46.10
N SER A 943 17.12 -55.11 46.26
CA SER A 943 18.58 -55.31 46.13
C SER A 943 19.48 -54.25 46.81
N THR A 944 20.18 -53.43 46.05
CA THR A 944 21.04 -52.32 46.52
C THR A 944 20.32 -50.98 46.60
N SER A 945 19.09 -50.92 46.11
CA SER A 945 18.26 -49.74 45.91
C SER A 945 17.69 -49.18 47.22
N ARG A 946 17.13 -47.95 47.16
CA ARG A 946 16.67 -47.22 48.35
C ARG A 946 15.36 -46.48 48.13
N LEU A 947 14.38 -46.76 49.00
CA LEU A 947 13.18 -45.95 49.23
C LEU A 947 13.02 -45.79 50.75
N PRO A 948 13.63 -44.77 51.39
CA PRO A 948 13.67 -44.69 52.85
C PRO A 948 12.40 -44.11 53.47
N SER A 949 11.63 -43.31 52.72
CA SER A 949 10.38 -42.67 53.17
C SER A 949 9.27 -42.83 52.15
N LEU A 950 8.09 -43.28 52.59
CA LEU A 950 6.90 -43.42 51.75
C LEU A 950 5.61 -43.06 52.50
N THR A 951 4.76 -42.24 51.91
CA THR A 951 3.48 -41.80 52.51
C THR A 951 2.29 -42.19 51.61
N LEU A 952 1.41 -43.09 52.09
CA LEU A 952 0.17 -43.49 51.43
C LEU A 952 -1.04 -43.02 52.25
N VAL A 953 -1.69 -41.92 51.84
CA VAL A 953 -2.78 -41.31 52.62
C VAL A 953 -4.02 -41.02 51.78
N GLY A 954 -5.19 -41.47 52.22
CA GLY A 954 -6.47 -41.02 51.67
C GLY A 954 -6.81 -41.57 50.27
N ASN A 955 -6.13 -42.59 49.77
CA ASN A 955 -6.36 -43.12 48.42
C ASN A 955 -7.58 -44.05 48.39
N GLN A 956 -8.38 -43.97 47.32
CA GLN A 956 -9.53 -44.84 47.06
C GLN A 956 -9.18 -45.84 45.96
N ILE A 957 -9.30 -47.13 46.26
CA ILE A 957 -8.83 -48.23 45.42
C ILE A 957 -10.01 -49.18 45.23
N GLN A 958 -10.47 -49.36 43.99
CA GLN A 958 -11.61 -50.23 43.66
C GLN A 958 -11.28 -51.22 42.54
N GLY A 959 -11.58 -52.49 42.74
CA GLY A 959 -11.54 -53.48 41.66
C GLY A 959 -10.13 -53.83 41.17
N SER A 960 -9.16 -53.91 42.08
CA SER A 960 -7.81 -54.39 41.75
C SER A 960 -7.79 -55.90 41.60
N SER A 961 -7.29 -56.38 40.46
CA SER A 961 -7.33 -57.80 40.09
C SER A 961 -6.36 -58.68 40.88
N ASN A 962 -5.45 -58.10 41.65
CA ASN A 962 -4.57 -58.80 42.58
C ASN A 962 -4.66 -58.18 43.99
N GLN A 963 -4.09 -57.00 44.19
CA GLN A 963 -3.92 -56.39 45.52
C GLN A 963 -4.35 -54.93 45.52
N ALA A 964 -4.94 -54.40 46.60
CA ALA A 964 -5.15 -52.95 46.68
C ALA A 964 -3.83 -52.22 46.93
N VAL A 965 -3.10 -52.59 47.98
CA VAL A 965 -1.79 -52.01 48.31
C VAL A 965 -0.73 -53.10 48.40
N GLU A 966 0.41 -52.90 47.74
CA GLU A 966 1.59 -53.77 47.84
C GLU A 966 2.80 -52.93 48.25
N LEU A 967 3.40 -53.24 49.40
CA LEU A 967 4.63 -52.60 49.88
C LEU A 967 5.71 -53.65 50.16
N GLY A 968 6.86 -53.52 49.49
CA GLY A 968 7.99 -54.43 49.67
C GLY A 968 9.31 -53.70 49.91
N ASN A 969 10.15 -54.25 50.79
CA ASN A 969 11.55 -53.82 50.92
C ASN A 969 12.50 -55.02 50.88
N GLU A 970 13.25 -55.12 49.79
CA GLU A 970 14.39 -56.04 49.63
C GLU A 970 15.73 -55.28 49.54
N GLY A 971 15.69 -53.95 49.67
CA GLY A 971 16.83 -53.05 49.54
C GLY A 971 17.82 -53.07 50.71
N THR A 972 18.78 -52.15 50.64
CA THR A 972 19.83 -51.97 51.69
C THR A 972 19.46 -50.97 52.78
N ALA A 973 18.47 -50.11 52.55
CA ALA A 973 18.01 -49.10 53.49
C ALA A 973 16.64 -49.47 54.10
N PRO A 974 16.38 -49.20 55.40
CA PRO A 974 15.04 -49.34 55.97
C PRO A 974 14.04 -48.46 55.23
N LEU A 975 12.86 -49.00 54.93
CA LEU A 975 11.72 -48.28 54.37
C LEU A 975 10.77 -47.95 55.53
N CYS A 976 10.61 -46.67 55.83
CA CYS A 976 9.61 -46.17 56.77
C CYS A 976 8.37 -45.70 55.99
N ALA A 977 7.24 -46.37 56.19
CA ALA A 977 6.00 -46.09 55.47
C ALA A 977 4.84 -45.69 56.40
N LEU A 978 4.15 -44.60 56.06
CA LEU A 978 2.92 -44.15 56.70
C LEU A 978 1.72 -44.55 55.82
N VAL A 979 0.81 -45.38 56.34
CA VAL A 979 -0.33 -45.92 55.57
C VAL A 979 -1.64 -45.71 56.34
N ARG A 980 -2.41 -44.67 56.00
CA ARG A 980 -3.67 -44.31 56.71
C ARG A 980 -4.73 -43.74 55.78
N ASP A 981 -5.98 -43.75 56.21
CA ASP A 981 -7.15 -43.18 55.55
C ASP A 981 -7.43 -43.72 54.12
N ASN A 982 -6.74 -44.77 53.69
CA ASN A 982 -6.97 -45.41 52.39
C ASN A 982 -8.22 -46.31 52.45
N HIS A 983 -8.86 -46.54 51.30
CA HIS A 983 -10.10 -47.29 51.16
C HIS A 983 -9.99 -48.34 50.05
N SER A 984 -10.12 -49.62 50.40
CA SER A 984 -10.15 -50.76 49.48
C SER A 984 -11.58 -51.25 49.23
N LEU A 985 -11.91 -51.61 48.00
CA LEU A 985 -13.17 -52.27 47.64
C LEU A 985 -12.97 -53.22 46.45
N ASP A 986 -13.64 -54.38 46.46
CA ASP A 986 -13.65 -55.35 45.36
C ASP A 986 -12.25 -55.86 44.91
N THR A 987 -11.33 -56.04 45.86
CA THR A 987 -10.00 -56.65 45.69
C THR A 987 -10.05 -58.17 45.55
N ALA A 988 -9.18 -58.74 44.72
CA ALA A 988 -9.17 -60.19 44.47
C ALA A 988 -8.43 -61.03 45.54
N ASN A 989 -7.22 -60.64 45.96
CA ASN A 989 -6.39 -61.39 46.91
C ASN A 989 -6.23 -60.65 48.25
N PHE A 990 -5.38 -59.63 48.30
CA PHE A 990 -5.03 -58.91 49.53
C PHE A 990 -5.42 -57.44 49.46
N ASP A 991 -5.88 -56.90 50.58
CA ASP A 991 -6.10 -55.47 50.73
C ASP A 991 -4.77 -54.74 50.97
N ALA A 992 -3.87 -55.37 51.74
CA ALA A 992 -2.47 -54.96 51.86
C ALA A 992 -1.52 -56.17 51.90
N ASN A 993 -0.53 -56.18 51.03
CA ASN A 993 0.59 -57.13 51.07
C ASN A 993 1.86 -56.39 51.48
N LEU A 994 2.43 -56.76 52.64
CA LEU A 994 3.57 -56.09 53.24
C LEU A 994 4.69 -57.11 53.48
N PHE A 995 5.78 -57.01 52.73
CA PHE A 995 6.84 -58.02 52.74
C PHE A 995 8.27 -57.46 52.79
N THR A 996 9.19 -58.32 53.24
CA THR A 996 10.64 -58.08 53.22
C THR A 996 11.35 -59.36 52.85
N ALA A 997 12.26 -59.30 51.87
CA ALA A 997 13.15 -60.42 51.54
C ALA A 997 14.65 -60.06 51.61
N GLY A 998 14.97 -58.78 51.86
CA GLY A 998 16.33 -58.25 51.92
C GLY A 998 16.91 -58.15 53.33
N ALA A 999 18.04 -57.45 53.45
CA ALA A 999 18.72 -57.19 54.72
C ALA A 999 18.11 -56.03 55.53
N ALA A 1000 17.31 -55.17 54.88
CA ALA A 1000 16.65 -54.04 55.51
C ALA A 1000 15.24 -54.39 56.04
N THR A 1001 14.71 -53.52 56.91
CA THR A 1001 13.36 -53.67 57.47
C THR A 1001 12.33 -52.84 56.71
N LEU A 1002 11.10 -53.33 56.66
CA LEU A 1002 9.90 -52.54 56.37
C LEU A 1002 9.31 -52.11 57.72
N GLN A 1003 9.22 -50.80 57.96
CA GLN A 1003 8.61 -50.22 59.14
C GLN A 1003 7.30 -49.53 58.75
N ILE A 1004 6.18 -50.01 59.29
CA ILE A 1004 4.88 -49.35 59.12
C ILE A 1004 4.59 -48.52 60.37
N VAL A 1005 4.37 -47.22 60.18
CA VAL A 1005 3.97 -46.29 61.26
C VAL A 1005 2.59 -46.70 61.76
N ASP A 1006 2.49 -46.98 63.07
CA ASP A 1006 1.26 -47.45 63.74
C ASP A 1006 0.63 -48.72 63.12
N LEU A 1007 1.48 -49.69 62.73
CA LEU A 1007 1.07 -51.02 62.25
C LEU A 1007 -0.09 -51.68 63.04
N PRO A 1008 -0.17 -51.61 64.40
CA PRO A 1008 -1.30 -52.19 65.14
C PRO A 1008 -2.65 -51.54 64.85
N GLN A 1009 -2.68 -50.32 64.33
CA GLN A 1009 -3.89 -49.60 63.94
C GLN A 1009 -4.13 -49.59 62.41
N LEU A 1010 -3.29 -50.25 61.60
CA LEU A 1010 -3.38 -50.25 60.14
C LEU A 1010 -4.82 -50.55 59.63
N ASN A 1011 -5.47 -51.57 60.18
CA ASN A 1011 -6.84 -51.95 59.78
C ASN A 1011 -7.93 -51.03 60.38
N ALA A 1012 -7.61 -50.25 61.41
CA ALA A 1012 -8.55 -49.31 62.05
C ALA A 1012 -8.44 -47.89 61.45
N GLN A 1013 -7.28 -47.56 60.88
CA GLN A 1013 -6.99 -46.28 60.25
C GLN A 1013 -7.26 -46.27 58.73
N ASN A 1014 -7.49 -47.43 58.10
CA ASN A 1014 -7.87 -47.53 56.69
C ASN A 1014 -9.31 -48.07 56.63
N ASN A 1015 -10.19 -47.36 55.92
CA ASN A 1015 -11.64 -47.48 56.04
C ASN A 1015 -12.19 -48.15 54.77
N GLY A 1016 -13.04 -49.18 54.87
CA GLY A 1016 -13.29 -50.09 53.74
C GLY A 1016 -12.29 -51.24 53.78
N THR A 1017 -12.63 -52.24 54.60
CA THR A 1017 -12.05 -53.59 54.69
C THR A 1017 -10.60 -53.74 54.20
N PHE A 1018 -9.62 -53.34 55.02
CA PHE A 1018 -8.32 -54.03 55.04
C PHE A 1018 -8.50 -55.36 55.80
N THR A 1019 -9.22 -56.29 55.17
CA THR A 1019 -9.59 -57.60 55.76
C THR A 1019 -8.52 -58.65 55.57
N GLN A 1020 -7.80 -58.60 54.46
CA GLN A 1020 -6.72 -59.53 54.15
C GLN A 1020 -5.40 -58.78 54.09
N VAL A 1021 -4.71 -58.73 55.23
CA VAL A 1021 -3.37 -58.14 55.35
C VAL A 1021 -2.33 -59.24 55.55
N ASN A 1022 -1.40 -59.37 54.61
CA ASN A 1022 -0.17 -60.13 54.81
C ASN A 1022 0.90 -59.17 55.36
N ASN A 1023 1.44 -59.45 56.55
CA ASN A 1023 2.44 -58.61 57.21
C ASN A 1023 3.69 -59.36 57.69
N ALA A 1024 3.96 -60.55 57.13
CA ALA A 1024 4.99 -61.46 57.63
C ALA A 1024 6.43 -60.90 57.66
N GLY A 1025 6.72 -59.82 56.91
CA GLY A 1025 8.00 -59.09 56.94
C GLY A 1025 7.96 -57.71 57.60
N ALA A 1026 6.78 -57.18 57.95
CA ALA A 1026 6.64 -55.81 58.44
C ALA A 1026 6.85 -55.69 59.95
N THR A 1027 7.55 -54.64 60.38
CA THR A 1027 7.77 -54.29 61.79
C THR A 1027 7.01 -53.02 62.16
N ALA A 1028 6.55 -52.93 63.42
CA ALA A 1028 5.84 -51.75 63.90
C ALA A 1028 6.82 -50.61 64.23
N GLY A 1029 6.67 -49.47 63.55
CA GLY A 1029 7.30 -48.21 63.97
C GLY A 1029 6.55 -47.61 65.17
N GLN A 1030 7.28 -47.03 66.14
CA GLN A 1030 6.65 -46.37 67.29
C GLN A 1030 6.11 -44.99 66.93
N ALA A 1031 4.81 -44.77 67.14
CA ALA A 1031 4.20 -43.45 67.07
C ALA A 1031 4.85 -42.50 68.10
N GLY A 1032 5.55 -41.47 67.62
CA GLY A 1032 6.20 -40.45 68.45
C GLY A 1032 7.71 -40.63 68.70
N GLN A 1033 8.32 -41.71 68.22
CA GLN A 1033 9.75 -41.70 67.88
C GLN A 1033 9.90 -41.39 66.38
N ALA A 1034 11.05 -40.84 65.96
CA ALA A 1034 11.28 -40.46 64.56
C ALA A 1034 12.23 -41.44 63.84
N PRO A 1035 11.71 -42.45 63.12
CA PRO A 1035 12.46 -43.22 62.13
C PRO A 1035 12.15 -42.78 60.68
N CYS A 1036 10.99 -42.18 60.42
CA CYS A 1036 10.70 -41.51 59.15
C CYS A 1036 11.28 -40.08 59.21
N PRO A 1037 12.03 -39.60 58.20
CA PRO A 1037 12.39 -38.18 58.12
C PRO A 1037 11.10 -37.35 58.07
N SER A 1038 10.97 -36.39 59.00
CA SER A 1038 9.76 -35.56 59.11
C SER A 1038 9.54 -34.76 57.82
N PRO A 1039 8.29 -34.63 57.31
CA PRO A 1039 8.00 -33.72 56.21
C PRO A 1039 8.31 -32.29 56.65
N GLY A 1040 9.42 -31.75 56.12
CA GLY A 1040 9.93 -30.43 56.44
C GLY A 1040 9.16 -29.32 55.73
N LEU A 1041 7.95 -29.04 56.18
CA LEU A 1041 7.20 -27.86 55.75
C LEU A 1041 7.86 -26.58 56.30
N SER A 1042 8.78 -26.00 55.53
CA SER A 1042 9.26 -24.63 55.72
C SER A 1042 9.29 -23.89 54.38
N GLY A 1043 8.37 -22.94 54.21
CA GLY A 1043 8.34 -22.02 53.07
C GLY A 1043 9.46 -20.97 53.10
N PRO A 1044 9.34 -19.85 52.37
CA PRO A 1044 8.10 -19.09 52.14
C PRO A 1044 7.18 -19.60 51.02
#